data_AF-A0A946WSS6-F1
#
_entry.id   AF-A0A946WSS6-F1
#
_cell.length_a   1.000
_cell.length_b   1.000
_cell.length_c   1.000
_cell.angle_alpha   90.00
_cell.angle_beta   90.00
_cell.angle_gamma   90.00
#
_symmetry.space_group_name_H-M   'P 1'
#
loop_
_entity.id
_entity.type
_entity.pdbx_description
1 polymer ?
#
loop_
_entity_poly.entity_id
_entity_poly.type
_entity_poly.pdbx_seq_one_letter_code
_entity_poly.pdbx_strand_id
1 'polypeptide(L)'
;MMFKIYFSCCIILLLCFTLFTQAETLRVPRDFNILQDAVNEAGRGDIILVSPGEYERITLNRKTDLTLISTDIEAENKPIIYGLPGTQVEVAVNMIECSDIEFAGFELTRGYSAIWLQNCDGIWIHHNSIHDLPDWWSSSVSVNGGSDILIERNIMLRSWHYGVYLDFGVRDIIVRNNVIGWMVHNDAVYMDDTIGADVYNNILIRNGDYGVFITGNCDNIRVAYNDFFENNQIAGGIDLDRTNIVEDPHFFDEENDDFHLRGDSPCIDAGDPDSEPDQDGTRADIGSFFFAHGDGAPTIFIEPDAIEGEEGSEHVVNISNEGNSPLWWRSFSDAGWISSDPTRGRVEPREDLDIFLLLTGNDLEDGIYATDLFILSNDPENMEIIVPVTMIVGDVVYDQAINLRCGWNLISLNITPVEEFWEGEDGPDIHLMTDQLRINNENHSVIVMKDEIGRFFAPEFDFCSIPFWDLQQAYLLKVTQDIVAFWRGDIIEWDAAIPLQNGWNFVPYYPTYELNAEVPEFYVLSSIIENVIMAKDNSGSFLSPQFEFSNMPPWQPGQGYQVNMLREDVLIYPEDIEQNFVVPPNPDPFRHWTKPGATGSNMSLLIVNINRDDNIVGNEVAAFDVAGTLMGVGYFDGENSGMVLWGDDTTTPFKEGLSENEHPFFRVWDGTKESPAEIKTNLGDCQFKRDELVVGYIEWPPIQISSSFLLVESFPNPYNSNLNLSFILNETSWVTIELSDIAGRHISTLRNQYFPSGTNSLSFDRLQIPSGLGFLKMSTPSESYVHKVIMQR
;
A
#
# COMPACT_ATOMS: atom_id res chain seq x y z
N MET A 1 107.88 21.62 -39.07
CA MET A 1 109.06 22.39 -38.59
C MET A 1 108.79 22.77 -37.15
N MET A 2 109.73 22.50 -36.22
CA MET A 2 109.84 22.96 -34.81
C MET A 2 108.54 23.20 -33.98
N PHE A 3 108.22 22.30 -33.03
CA PHE A 3 108.51 22.39 -31.57
C PHE A 3 107.49 23.28 -30.80
N LYS A 4 106.54 22.82 -29.95
CA LYS A 4 106.41 21.80 -28.88
C LYS A 4 106.59 22.37 -27.44
N ILE A 5 105.46 22.54 -26.72
CA ILE A 5 105.22 22.82 -25.28
C ILE A 5 103.67 22.90 -25.12
N TYR A 6 102.90 22.30 -24.19
CA TYR A 6 103.05 21.45 -22.98
C TYR A 6 103.44 22.13 -21.66
N PHE A 7 102.83 21.84 -20.49
CA PHE A 7 101.86 20.76 -20.12
C PHE A 7 100.92 21.22 -18.95
N SER A 8 99.78 20.53 -18.76
CA SER A 8 98.85 20.56 -17.58
C SER A 8 97.94 21.80 -17.39
N CYS A 9 96.71 21.69 -16.86
CA CYS A 9 95.95 20.49 -16.43
C CYS A 9 94.41 20.70 -16.50
N CYS A 10 93.67 19.59 -16.35
CA CYS A 10 92.23 19.46 -16.07
C CYS A 10 91.22 19.87 -17.16
N ILE A 11 90.13 19.07 -17.21
CA ILE A 11 88.98 19.21 -18.11
C ILE A 11 87.87 19.92 -17.33
N ILE A 12 87.28 20.98 -17.89
CA ILE A 12 85.87 21.32 -17.70
C ILE A 12 85.33 21.71 -19.09
N LEU A 13 84.48 20.85 -19.68
CA LEU A 13 83.66 21.22 -20.81
C LEU A 13 82.31 21.68 -20.25
N LEU A 14 81.87 22.90 -20.56
CA LEU A 14 80.66 23.46 -19.97
C LEU A 14 79.41 22.85 -20.64
N LEU A 15 78.96 21.71 -20.14
CA LEU A 15 77.67 21.11 -20.50
C LEU A 15 76.56 21.77 -19.67
N CYS A 16 75.91 22.78 -20.26
CA CYS A 16 74.60 23.21 -19.79
C CYS A 16 73.56 22.13 -20.14
N PHE A 17 73.48 21.10 -19.30
CA PHE A 17 72.25 20.33 -19.17
C PHE A 17 71.21 21.26 -18.52
N THR A 18 70.24 21.72 -19.31
CA THR A 18 68.94 22.08 -18.76
C THR A 18 68.32 20.78 -18.24
N LEU A 19 68.37 20.59 -16.93
CA LEU A 19 67.54 19.59 -16.27
C LEU A 19 66.09 20.00 -16.51
N PHE A 20 65.37 19.22 -17.29
CA PHE A 20 63.92 19.18 -17.14
C PHE A 20 63.66 18.52 -15.78
N THR A 21 63.18 19.30 -14.83
CA THR A 21 62.46 18.74 -13.68
C THR A 21 61.24 18.01 -14.22
N GLN A 22 60.98 16.83 -13.67
CA GLN A 22 59.71 16.16 -13.91
C GLN A 22 58.67 16.82 -12.99
N ALA A 23 57.42 16.90 -13.43
CA ALA A 23 56.29 17.23 -12.58
C ALA A 23 56.28 16.35 -11.31
N GLU A 24 56.27 16.97 -10.13
CA GLU A 24 56.15 16.29 -8.84
C GLU A 24 54.78 16.57 -8.19
N THR A 25 54.31 15.63 -7.36
CA THR A 25 53.06 15.78 -6.59
C THR A 25 53.39 16.07 -5.13
N LEU A 26 53.22 17.31 -4.70
CA LEU A 26 53.52 17.79 -3.36
C LEU A 26 52.27 17.63 -2.47
N ARG A 27 52.30 16.77 -1.46
CA ARG A 27 51.10 16.49 -0.64
C ARG A 27 51.09 17.30 0.64
N VAL A 28 49.94 17.86 0.98
CA VAL A 28 49.73 18.66 2.20
C VAL A 28 48.66 17.97 3.05
N PRO A 29 48.87 17.72 4.36
CA PRO A 29 50.03 18.12 5.18
C PRO A 29 51.22 17.14 5.11
N ARG A 30 51.11 16.07 4.32
CA ARG A 30 51.99 14.88 4.38
C ARG A 30 53.47 15.13 4.10
N ASP A 31 53.77 15.88 3.04
CA ASP A 31 55.13 16.19 2.60
C ASP A 31 55.53 17.62 3.04
N PHE A 32 54.56 18.53 3.16
CA PHE A 32 54.71 19.88 3.73
C PHE A 32 53.60 20.14 4.77
N ASN A 33 53.98 20.52 5.99
CA ASN A 33 53.02 20.83 7.07
C ASN A 33 52.28 22.18 6.87
N ILE A 34 52.71 23.01 5.93
CA ILE A 34 52.19 24.37 5.68
C ILE A 34 51.93 24.51 4.17
N LEU A 35 50.69 24.85 3.80
CA LEU A 35 50.29 24.93 2.39
C LEU A 35 51.10 25.97 1.61
N GLN A 36 51.38 27.14 2.20
CA GLN A 36 52.24 28.16 1.59
C GLN A 36 53.67 27.66 1.31
N ASP A 37 54.22 26.72 2.09
CA ASP A 37 55.57 26.19 1.83
C ASP A 37 55.58 25.22 0.63
N ALA A 38 54.51 24.44 0.44
CA ALA A 38 54.33 23.67 -0.81
C ALA A 38 54.16 24.61 -2.01
N VAL A 39 53.34 25.68 -1.88
CA VAL A 39 53.21 26.73 -2.90
C VAL A 39 54.53 27.43 -3.17
N ASN A 40 55.39 27.65 -2.18
CA ASN A 40 56.71 28.25 -2.37
C ASN A 40 57.61 27.35 -3.23
N GLU A 41 57.76 26.07 -2.87
CA GLU A 41 58.66 25.13 -3.54
C GLU A 41 58.19 24.72 -4.95
N ALA A 42 56.87 24.61 -5.18
CA ALA A 42 56.29 24.10 -6.43
C ALA A 42 56.85 24.76 -7.70
N GLY A 43 57.34 23.92 -8.62
CA GLY A 43 57.86 24.30 -9.91
C GLY A 43 56.79 24.46 -10.98
N ARG A 44 57.20 24.27 -12.25
CA ARG A 44 56.35 24.30 -13.43
C ARG A 44 55.93 22.87 -13.78
N GLY A 45 54.63 22.63 -13.89
CA GLY A 45 53.97 21.37 -14.16
C GLY A 45 53.64 20.55 -12.90
N ASP A 46 53.88 21.09 -11.70
CA ASP A 46 53.68 20.37 -10.45
C ASP A 46 52.20 20.33 -10.01
N ILE A 47 51.87 19.38 -9.14
CA ILE A 47 50.53 19.22 -8.55
C ILE A 47 50.66 19.35 -7.02
N ILE A 48 50.01 20.33 -6.43
CA ILE A 48 49.85 20.43 -4.97
C ILE A 48 48.52 19.77 -4.61
N LEU A 49 48.58 18.71 -3.79
CA LEU A 49 47.43 17.88 -3.43
C LEU A 49 47.14 17.99 -1.93
N VAL A 50 46.00 18.58 -1.57
CA VAL A 50 45.68 18.99 -0.19
C VAL A 50 44.62 18.08 0.43
N SER A 51 44.93 17.44 1.56
CA SER A 51 43.98 16.64 2.32
C SER A 51 43.07 17.52 3.20
N PRO A 52 41.85 17.06 3.57
CA PRO A 52 40.95 17.80 4.45
C PRO A 52 41.60 18.25 5.77
N GLY A 53 41.18 19.42 6.25
CA GLY A 53 41.77 20.12 7.39
C GLY A 53 41.77 21.64 7.21
N GLU A 54 42.15 22.37 8.26
CA GLU A 54 42.25 23.84 8.24
C GLU A 54 43.65 24.34 7.83
N TYR A 55 43.69 25.35 6.96
CA TYR A 55 44.92 25.94 6.43
C TYR A 55 44.88 27.48 6.47
N GLU A 56 46.03 28.09 6.76
CA GLU A 56 46.21 29.54 6.59
C GLU A 56 46.23 29.92 5.09
N ARG A 57 45.74 31.13 4.80
CA ARG A 57 45.76 31.77 3.47
C ARG A 57 47.09 31.64 2.71
N ILE A 58 46.99 31.69 1.39
CA ILE A 58 48.12 31.55 0.46
C ILE A 58 48.26 32.72 -0.51
N THR A 59 49.47 32.90 -1.03
CA THR A 59 49.80 33.82 -2.12
C THR A 59 50.65 33.13 -3.17
N LEU A 60 50.15 33.13 -4.41
CA LEU A 60 50.86 32.74 -5.61
C LEU A 60 51.38 34.02 -6.30
N ASN A 61 52.65 34.04 -6.67
CA ASN A 61 53.29 35.20 -7.29
C ASN A 61 54.19 34.73 -8.42
N ARG A 62 53.82 35.05 -9.68
CA ARG A 62 54.51 34.60 -10.90
C ARG A 62 54.70 33.08 -10.98
N LYS A 63 53.70 32.32 -10.51
CA LYS A 63 53.59 30.88 -10.81
C LYS A 63 53.06 30.71 -12.24
N THR A 64 53.46 29.62 -12.88
CA THR A 64 53.07 29.27 -14.25
C THR A 64 52.94 27.75 -14.34
N ASP A 65 51.84 27.25 -14.90
CA ASP A 65 51.58 25.82 -15.18
C ASP A 65 51.63 25.03 -13.86
N LEU A 66 50.57 25.16 -13.05
CA LEU A 66 50.50 24.63 -11.68
C LEU A 66 49.06 24.25 -11.29
N THR A 67 48.88 22.99 -10.87
CA THR A 67 47.61 22.49 -10.33
C THR A 67 47.64 22.52 -8.80
N LEU A 68 46.63 23.11 -8.17
CA LEU A 68 46.42 23.10 -6.72
C LEU A 68 45.00 22.61 -6.42
N ILE A 69 44.87 21.38 -5.94
CA ILE A 69 43.59 20.70 -5.75
C ILE A 69 43.51 19.96 -4.42
N SER A 70 42.29 19.72 -3.95
CA SER A 70 42.03 18.81 -2.83
C SER A 70 42.31 17.33 -3.21
N THR A 71 42.40 16.44 -2.22
CA THR A 71 42.49 14.98 -2.46
C THR A 71 41.22 14.37 -3.03
N ASP A 72 40.09 15.04 -2.83
CA ASP A 72 38.78 14.74 -3.39
C ASP A 72 38.07 16.08 -3.61
N ILE A 73 37.62 16.32 -4.83
CA ILE A 73 37.10 17.60 -5.31
C ILE A 73 35.59 17.73 -5.03
N GLU A 74 34.90 16.61 -4.82
CA GLU A 74 33.44 16.53 -4.62
C GLU A 74 33.04 16.09 -3.19
N ALA A 75 34.00 15.72 -2.34
CA ALA A 75 33.76 15.45 -0.92
C ALA A 75 33.07 16.63 -0.21
N GLU A 76 32.18 16.32 0.74
CA GLU A 76 31.55 17.31 1.65
C GLU A 76 32.60 17.98 2.56
N ASN A 77 33.54 17.20 3.09
CA ASN A 77 34.61 17.66 3.99
C ASN A 77 35.83 18.14 3.19
N LYS A 78 35.78 19.38 2.68
CA LYS A 78 36.84 19.98 1.86
C LYS A 78 37.99 20.56 2.69
N PRO A 79 39.19 20.75 2.11
CA PRO A 79 40.26 21.50 2.77
C PRO A 79 39.86 22.97 2.92
N ILE A 80 39.87 23.49 4.15
CA ILE A 80 39.41 24.84 4.48
C ILE A 80 40.60 25.81 4.43
N ILE A 81 40.54 26.86 3.61
CA ILE A 81 41.52 27.97 3.64
C ILE A 81 40.82 29.24 4.11
N TYR A 82 41.22 29.76 5.28
CA TYR A 82 40.55 30.93 5.88
C TYR A 82 41.32 32.25 5.72
N GLY A 83 40.58 33.33 5.50
CA GLY A 83 41.09 34.70 5.64
C GLY A 83 41.01 35.20 7.09
N LEU A 84 41.97 36.03 7.51
CA LEU A 84 42.00 36.61 8.86
C LEU A 84 41.09 37.85 8.96
N PRO A 85 40.15 37.92 9.92
CA PRO A 85 39.24 39.06 10.02
C PRO A 85 39.91 40.38 10.41
N GLY A 86 39.49 41.48 9.77
CA GLY A 86 39.73 42.84 10.28
C GLY A 86 40.93 43.58 9.70
N THR A 87 41.53 43.12 8.59
CA THR A 87 42.47 43.94 7.80
C THR A 87 42.06 43.97 6.32
N GLN A 88 42.12 45.15 5.71
CA GLN A 88 41.53 45.45 4.39
C GLN A 88 42.31 44.89 3.18
N VAL A 89 43.12 43.83 3.38
CA VAL A 89 44.06 43.31 2.37
C VAL A 89 44.27 41.79 2.49
N GLU A 90 43.50 41.09 3.33
CA GLU A 90 43.76 39.68 3.66
C GLU A 90 42.72 38.75 3.03
N VAL A 91 43.07 38.34 1.81
CA VAL A 91 42.40 37.35 0.95
C VAL A 91 42.86 35.93 1.33
N ALA A 92 42.00 34.93 1.17
CA ALA A 92 42.35 33.52 1.42
C ALA A 92 43.30 32.94 0.33
N VAL A 93 43.03 33.21 -0.96
CA VAL A 93 43.87 32.82 -2.10
C VAL A 93 44.17 34.02 -2.99
N ASN A 94 45.40 34.52 -2.94
CA ASN A 94 45.84 35.70 -3.68
C ASN A 94 46.81 35.32 -4.82
N MET A 95 46.45 35.58 -6.07
CA MET A 95 47.29 35.30 -7.25
C MET A 95 47.71 36.59 -7.95
N ILE A 96 49.01 36.78 -8.14
CA ILE A 96 49.59 37.99 -8.75
C ILE A 96 50.52 37.61 -9.91
N GLU A 97 50.28 38.16 -11.10
CA GLU A 97 51.08 37.90 -12.32
C GLU A 97 51.27 36.39 -12.61
N CYS A 98 50.26 35.56 -12.29
CA CYS A 98 50.31 34.10 -12.46
C CYS A 98 49.65 33.66 -13.77
N SER A 99 49.96 32.45 -14.23
CA SER A 99 49.41 31.92 -15.49
C SER A 99 49.26 30.40 -15.49
N ASP A 100 48.41 29.85 -16.35
CA ASP A 100 48.15 28.41 -16.47
C ASP A 100 47.93 27.74 -15.07
N ILE A 101 47.00 28.26 -14.26
CA ILE A 101 46.75 27.79 -12.87
C ILE A 101 45.38 27.10 -12.76
N GLU A 102 45.35 25.90 -12.18
CA GLU A 102 44.14 25.17 -11.81
C GLU A 102 43.98 25.21 -10.27
N PHE A 103 42.79 25.60 -9.78
CA PHE A 103 42.47 25.71 -8.36
C PHE A 103 41.09 25.13 -8.01
N ALA A 104 41.05 24.00 -7.31
CA ALA A 104 39.78 23.28 -7.10
C ALA A 104 39.60 22.49 -5.81
N GLY A 105 38.34 22.38 -5.40
CA GLY A 105 37.88 21.49 -4.33
C GLY A 105 38.10 22.02 -2.90
N PHE A 106 38.25 23.32 -2.70
CA PHE A 106 38.48 23.94 -1.38
C PHE A 106 37.20 24.53 -0.77
N GLU A 107 37.16 24.64 0.56
CA GLU A 107 36.25 25.53 1.29
C GLU A 107 36.98 26.85 1.59
N LEU A 108 36.38 28.00 1.24
CA LEU A 108 36.94 29.33 1.47
C LEU A 108 35.96 30.19 2.28
N THR A 109 36.31 30.47 3.53
CA THR A 109 35.48 31.26 4.45
C THR A 109 36.30 32.26 5.25
N ARG A 110 35.65 33.35 5.70
CA ARG A 110 36.22 34.47 6.48
C ARG A 110 37.25 35.31 5.71
N GLY A 111 37.40 36.58 6.10
CA GLY A 111 38.38 37.52 5.54
C GLY A 111 37.81 38.47 4.47
N TYR A 112 38.72 39.15 3.76
CA TYR A 112 38.36 40.29 2.89
C TYR A 112 37.88 39.87 1.50
N SER A 113 38.37 38.77 0.94
CA SER A 113 37.84 38.11 -0.27
C SER A 113 38.34 36.67 -0.26
N ALA A 114 37.64 35.74 -0.89
CA ALA A 114 38.10 34.35 -0.92
C ALA A 114 39.21 34.16 -1.95
N ILE A 115 38.95 34.48 -3.23
CA ILE A 115 39.96 34.44 -4.30
C ILE A 115 40.18 35.84 -4.88
N TRP A 116 41.43 36.23 -5.09
CA TRP A 116 41.82 37.49 -5.73
C TRP A 116 42.87 37.26 -6.81
N LEU A 117 42.58 37.66 -8.05
CA LEU A 117 43.47 37.61 -9.20
C LEU A 117 43.91 39.04 -9.57
N GLN A 118 45.19 39.23 -9.87
CA GLN A 118 45.76 40.49 -10.34
C GLN A 118 46.68 40.27 -11.54
N ASN A 119 46.24 40.68 -12.74
CA ASN A 119 46.93 40.47 -14.02
C ASN A 119 47.37 39.01 -14.22
N CYS A 120 46.42 38.08 -14.12
CA CYS A 120 46.67 36.65 -14.29
C CYS A 120 46.03 36.13 -15.58
N ASP A 121 46.68 35.20 -16.28
CA ASP A 121 46.28 34.74 -17.62
C ASP A 121 46.19 33.20 -17.70
N GLY A 122 45.05 32.61 -18.08
CA GLY A 122 44.88 31.15 -18.09
C GLY A 122 44.61 30.58 -16.69
N ILE A 123 43.50 30.97 -16.05
CA ILE A 123 43.19 30.61 -14.65
C ILE A 123 41.85 29.86 -14.57
N TRP A 124 41.87 28.64 -14.04
CA TRP A 124 40.70 27.78 -13.84
C TRP A 124 40.38 27.62 -12.36
N ILE A 125 39.18 28.01 -11.95
CA ILE A 125 38.69 27.98 -10.56
C ILE A 125 37.41 27.14 -10.54
N HIS A 126 37.44 25.96 -9.89
CA HIS A 126 36.29 25.07 -9.92
C HIS A 126 36.01 24.24 -8.66
N HIS A 127 34.75 23.83 -8.44
CA HIS A 127 34.35 22.94 -7.34
C HIS A 127 34.68 23.47 -5.92
N ASN A 128 34.87 24.78 -5.77
CA ASN A 128 35.11 25.41 -4.47
C ASN A 128 33.77 25.81 -3.82
N SER A 129 33.67 25.62 -2.51
CA SER A 129 32.62 26.23 -1.69
C SER A 129 33.17 27.53 -1.09
N ILE A 130 32.45 28.64 -1.28
CA ILE A 130 32.88 29.96 -0.84
C ILE A 130 31.73 30.62 -0.10
N HIS A 131 31.87 30.86 1.21
CA HIS A 131 30.75 31.32 2.02
C HIS A 131 31.15 32.15 3.24
N ASP A 132 30.20 32.95 3.71
CA ASP A 132 30.27 33.71 4.96
C ASP A 132 31.48 34.65 5.04
N LEU A 133 31.65 35.48 3.99
CA LEU A 133 32.65 36.54 3.94
C LEU A 133 32.08 37.84 4.56
N PRO A 134 32.53 38.25 5.76
CA PRO A 134 31.83 39.25 6.56
C PRO A 134 32.27 40.70 6.29
N ASP A 135 33.32 40.91 5.50
CA ASP A 135 33.92 42.22 5.28
C ASP A 135 33.13 43.04 4.25
N TRP A 136 32.90 44.31 4.55
CA TRP A 136 32.09 45.30 3.81
C TRP A 136 32.48 45.65 2.36
N TRP A 137 33.44 44.93 1.77
CA TRP A 137 33.76 44.97 0.33
C TRP A 137 34.15 43.56 -0.17
N SER A 138 33.68 42.51 0.51
CA SER A 138 34.11 41.16 0.24
C SER A 138 33.42 40.55 -0.97
N SER A 139 34.25 39.94 -1.83
CA SER A 139 33.77 39.17 -2.97
C SER A 139 34.26 37.73 -2.89
N SER A 140 33.49 36.80 -3.44
CA SER A 140 33.88 35.38 -3.51
C SER A 140 35.07 35.20 -4.47
N VAL A 141 35.01 35.80 -5.66
CA VAL A 141 36.15 35.90 -6.60
C VAL A 141 36.29 37.32 -7.14
N SER A 142 37.47 37.94 -6.96
CA SER A 142 37.81 39.24 -7.53
C SER A 142 38.88 39.12 -8.62
N VAL A 143 38.61 39.63 -9.82
CA VAL A 143 39.51 39.60 -10.98
C VAL A 143 39.87 41.01 -11.40
N ASN A 144 41.15 41.37 -11.27
CA ASN A 144 41.65 42.74 -11.49
C ASN A 144 42.68 42.73 -12.63
N GLY A 145 42.17 42.76 -13.87
CA GLY A 145 42.94 42.56 -15.09
C GLY A 145 43.44 41.12 -15.29
N GLY A 146 43.57 40.70 -16.55
CA GLY A 146 43.92 39.33 -16.94
C GLY A 146 43.21 38.91 -18.22
N SER A 147 43.38 37.65 -18.63
CA SER A 147 42.71 37.04 -19.78
C SER A 147 42.60 35.51 -19.66
N ASP A 148 41.68 34.87 -20.39
CA ASP A 148 41.52 33.40 -20.42
C ASP A 148 41.26 32.82 -19.02
N ILE A 149 40.12 33.18 -18.42
CA ILE A 149 39.75 32.83 -17.05
C ILE A 149 38.44 32.03 -17.06
N LEU A 150 38.40 30.90 -16.35
CA LEU A 150 37.24 30.03 -16.24
C LEU A 150 36.86 29.83 -14.77
N ILE A 151 35.67 30.27 -14.39
CA ILE A 151 35.07 30.10 -13.06
C ILE A 151 33.87 29.17 -13.22
N GLU A 152 33.96 27.92 -12.77
CA GLU A 152 32.88 26.95 -12.95
C GLU A 152 32.64 25.95 -11.82
N ARG A 153 31.40 25.47 -11.65
CA ARG A 153 31.02 24.48 -10.63
C ARG A 153 31.41 24.90 -9.21
N ASN A 154 31.41 26.21 -8.93
CA ASN A 154 31.63 26.74 -7.59
C ASN A 154 30.28 27.11 -6.94
N ILE A 155 30.26 27.06 -5.62
CA ILE A 155 29.14 27.49 -4.78
C ILE A 155 29.60 28.76 -4.05
N MET A 156 28.93 29.89 -4.25
CA MET A 156 29.35 31.21 -3.78
C MET A 156 28.21 31.89 -3.04
N LEU A 157 28.29 31.94 -1.71
CA LEU A 157 27.18 32.28 -0.83
C LEU A 157 27.52 33.42 0.13
N ARG A 158 26.51 34.17 0.56
CA ARG A 158 26.52 34.99 1.79
C ARG A 158 27.75 35.91 1.96
N SER A 159 28.31 36.39 0.85
CA SER A 159 29.39 37.38 0.87
C SER A 159 28.78 38.79 0.89
N TRP A 160 29.45 39.76 1.54
CA TRP A 160 28.82 41.06 1.78
C TRP A 160 28.64 41.88 0.50
N HIS A 161 29.57 41.76 -0.45
CA HIS A 161 29.61 42.52 -1.69
C HIS A 161 29.24 41.63 -2.88
N TYR A 162 30.20 41.14 -3.68
CA TYR A 162 29.91 40.44 -4.94
C TYR A 162 30.13 38.93 -4.86
N GLY A 163 29.46 38.15 -5.71
CA GLY A 163 29.93 36.80 -6.02
C GLY A 163 31.22 36.87 -6.82
N VAL A 164 31.11 37.28 -8.09
CA VAL A 164 32.23 37.52 -8.99
C VAL A 164 32.35 39.01 -9.32
N TYR A 165 33.54 39.60 -9.12
CA TYR A 165 33.85 40.99 -9.43
C TYR A 165 34.92 41.08 -10.54
N LEU A 166 34.60 41.72 -11.67
CA LEU A 166 35.49 41.88 -12.82
C LEU A 166 35.78 43.38 -13.07
N ASP A 167 37.06 43.78 -13.08
CA ASP A 167 37.49 45.18 -13.24
C ASP A 167 38.94 45.29 -13.77
N PHE A 168 39.37 46.50 -14.14
CA PHE A 168 40.72 46.86 -14.59
C PHE A 168 41.18 46.17 -15.88
N GLY A 169 40.28 45.98 -16.85
CA GLY A 169 40.65 45.51 -18.19
C GLY A 169 40.73 43.99 -18.32
N VAL A 170 39.86 43.24 -17.64
CA VAL A 170 39.69 41.78 -17.83
C VAL A 170 39.28 41.47 -19.27
N ARG A 171 39.75 40.34 -19.80
CA ARG A 171 39.34 39.82 -21.12
C ARG A 171 39.01 38.35 -21.09
N ASP A 172 38.29 37.90 -22.11
CA ASP A 172 38.13 36.49 -22.50
C ASP A 172 37.86 35.58 -21.28
N ILE A 173 36.79 35.88 -20.54
CA ILE A 173 36.44 35.22 -19.27
C ILE A 173 35.10 34.49 -19.36
N ILE A 174 35.02 33.31 -18.74
CA ILE A 174 33.82 32.48 -18.67
C ILE A 174 33.45 32.28 -17.20
N VAL A 175 32.20 32.57 -16.87
CA VAL A 175 31.58 32.24 -15.57
C VAL A 175 30.42 31.31 -15.87
N ARG A 176 30.57 30.00 -15.60
CA ARG A 176 29.54 29.02 -15.96
C ARG A 176 29.26 27.95 -14.93
N ASN A 177 28.05 27.40 -14.91
CA ASN A 177 27.71 26.30 -14.02
C ASN A 177 28.06 26.59 -12.55
N ASN A 178 27.83 27.80 -12.03
CA ASN A 178 28.01 28.13 -10.61
C ASN A 178 26.65 28.32 -9.93
N VAL A 179 26.60 28.16 -8.60
CA VAL A 179 25.51 28.67 -7.76
C VAL A 179 26.03 29.90 -7.03
N ILE A 180 25.43 31.08 -7.27
CA ILE A 180 25.91 32.35 -6.72
C ILE A 180 24.74 33.09 -6.06
N GLY A 181 24.76 33.24 -4.74
CA GLY A 181 23.60 33.73 -4.02
C GLY A 181 23.77 34.35 -2.65
N TRP A 182 22.67 34.92 -2.16
CA TRP A 182 22.56 35.60 -0.86
C TRP A 182 23.60 36.73 -0.65
N MET A 183 24.07 37.35 -1.73
CA MET A 183 24.99 38.49 -1.66
C MET A 183 24.31 39.68 -0.97
N VAL A 184 24.85 40.11 0.18
CA VAL A 184 24.06 40.85 1.19
C VAL A 184 23.62 42.25 0.73
N HIS A 185 24.40 42.92 -0.12
CA HIS A 185 24.15 44.30 -0.52
C HIS A 185 24.42 44.64 -2.00
N ASN A 186 24.88 43.67 -2.80
CA ASN A 186 25.32 43.87 -4.19
C ASN A 186 25.02 42.62 -5.03
N ASP A 187 25.81 42.38 -6.08
CA ASP A 187 25.44 41.55 -7.23
C ASP A 187 26.07 40.16 -7.23
N ALA A 188 25.41 39.20 -7.88
CA ALA A 188 26.00 37.88 -8.10
C ALA A 188 27.24 37.97 -9.01
N VAL A 189 27.13 38.68 -10.14
CA VAL A 189 28.24 38.99 -11.05
C VAL A 189 28.27 40.48 -11.39
N TYR A 190 29.39 41.15 -11.13
CA TYR A 190 29.64 42.56 -11.44
C TYR A 190 30.75 42.74 -12.47
N MET A 191 30.57 43.65 -13.43
CA MET A 191 31.56 43.97 -14.45
C MET A 191 31.76 45.48 -14.67
N ASP A 192 33.00 45.95 -14.57
CA ASP A 192 33.50 47.19 -15.16
C ASP A 192 34.72 46.88 -16.08
N ASP A 193 35.02 47.76 -17.04
CA ASP A 193 36.16 47.74 -17.98
C ASP A 193 36.50 46.37 -18.62
N THR A 194 35.50 45.48 -18.79
CA THR A 194 35.69 44.06 -19.15
C THR A 194 35.31 43.79 -20.62
N ILE A 195 36.15 43.06 -21.38
CA ILE A 195 35.96 42.86 -22.83
C ILE A 195 36.01 41.37 -23.19
N GLY A 196 34.88 40.80 -23.61
CA GLY A 196 34.77 39.35 -23.83
C GLY A 196 34.46 38.63 -22.52
N ALA A 197 33.18 38.52 -22.16
CA ALA A 197 32.74 37.73 -21.01
C ALA A 197 31.48 36.94 -21.33
N ASP A 198 31.51 35.63 -21.07
CA ASP A 198 30.41 34.70 -21.29
C ASP A 198 29.91 34.18 -19.92
N VAL A 199 28.68 34.55 -19.55
CA VAL A 199 28.01 34.12 -18.31
C VAL A 199 26.85 33.21 -18.66
N TYR A 200 26.95 31.90 -18.38
CA TYR A 200 25.93 30.93 -18.76
C TYR A 200 25.84 29.71 -17.83
N ASN A 201 24.70 29.00 -17.80
CA ASN A 201 24.44 27.86 -16.91
C ASN A 201 24.56 28.15 -15.40
N ASN A 202 24.58 29.40 -14.95
CA ASN A 202 24.65 29.70 -13.50
C ASN A 202 23.24 29.80 -12.91
N ILE A 203 23.07 29.37 -11.66
CA ILE A 203 21.92 29.76 -10.83
C ILE A 203 22.34 30.97 -10.01
N LEU A 204 21.74 32.12 -10.28
CA LEU A 204 22.02 33.38 -9.60
C LEU A 204 20.82 33.69 -8.69
N ILE A 205 20.97 33.53 -7.37
CA ILE A 205 19.84 33.37 -6.45
C ILE A 205 19.85 34.35 -5.25
N ARG A 206 18.73 35.04 -5.00
CA ARG A 206 18.51 35.89 -3.81
C ARG A 206 19.58 36.96 -3.55
N ASN A 207 20.15 37.55 -4.61
CA ASN A 207 21.18 38.58 -4.49
C ASN A 207 20.59 39.98 -4.23
N GLY A 208 21.35 40.78 -3.47
CA GLY A 208 20.89 42.00 -2.81
C GLY A 208 20.64 43.22 -3.72
N ASP A 209 21.28 43.30 -4.89
CA ASP A 209 20.85 44.22 -5.96
C ASP A 209 20.57 43.51 -7.30
N TYR A 210 21.58 43.07 -8.07
CA TYR A 210 21.38 42.37 -9.35
C TYR A 210 21.88 40.92 -9.37
N GLY A 211 21.31 40.09 -10.25
CA GLY A 211 21.96 38.85 -10.68
C GLY A 211 23.23 39.14 -11.49
N VAL A 212 23.12 39.95 -12.55
CA VAL A 212 24.29 40.46 -13.31
C VAL A 212 24.23 41.97 -13.49
N PHE A 213 25.27 42.69 -13.08
CA PHE A 213 25.39 44.14 -13.30
C PHE A 213 26.62 44.51 -14.13
N ILE A 214 26.41 45.37 -15.14
CA ILE A 214 27.45 45.77 -16.11
C ILE A 214 27.52 47.30 -16.18
N THR A 215 28.74 47.85 -16.12
CA THR A 215 29.01 49.29 -16.15
C THR A 215 30.27 49.64 -16.97
N GLY A 216 30.55 50.93 -17.09
CA GLY A 216 31.77 51.49 -17.69
C GLY A 216 32.01 51.08 -19.15
N ASN A 217 33.19 50.51 -19.44
CA ASN A 217 33.65 50.24 -20.81
C ASN A 217 33.51 48.77 -21.23
N CYS A 218 32.44 48.08 -20.82
CA CYS A 218 32.26 46.68 -21.19
C CYS A 218 31.87 46.49 -22.68
N ASP A 219 32.44 45.47 -23.34
CA ASP A 219 32.18 45.13 -24.75
C ASP A 219 32.23 43.60 -24.98
N ASN A 220 31.53 43.10 -25.98
CA ASN A 220 31.39 41.66 -26.29
C ASN A 220 31.03 40.80 -25.05
N ILE A 221 29.94 41.15 -24.37
CA ILE A 221 29.42 40.41 -23.21
C ILE A 221 28.21 39.58 -23.61
N ARG A 222 28.12 38.34 -23.13
CA ARG A 222 27.01 37.40 -23.30
C ARG A 222 26.49 36.97 -21.93
N VAL A 223 25.17 37.03 -21.74
CA VAL A 223 24.48 36.51 -20.55
C VAL A 223 23.28 35.68 -21.02
N ALA A 224 23.43 34.36 -21.02
CA ALA A 224 22.52 33.42 -21.67
C ALA A 224 22.39 32.14 -20.83
N TYR A 225 21.26 31.44 -20.86
CA TYR A 225 21.06 30.16 -20.16
C TYR A 225 21.38 30.16 -18.65
N ASN A 226 21.19 31.28 -17.93
CA ASN A 226 21.26 31.32 -16.46
C ASN A 226 19.84 31.29 -15.88
N ASP A 227 19.71 30.82 -14.64
CA ASP A 227 18.56 31.11 -13.79
C ASP A 227 18.80 32.34 -12.90
N PHE A 228 17.74 33.06 -12.57
CA PHE A 228 17.74 34.34 -11.85
C PHE A 228 16.74 34.40 -10.69
N PHE A 229 16.62 33.34 -9.89
CA PHE A 229 15.61 33.27 -8.83
C PHE A 229 15.75 34.30 -7.69
N GLU A 230 14.64 34.95 -7.31
CA GLU A 230 14.46 35.87 -6.16
C GLU A 230 15.51 36.99 -5.95
N ASN A 231 16.32 37.35 -6.95
CA ASN A 231 17.17 38.55 -6.90
C ASN A 231 16.33 39.84 -6.82
N ASN A 232 16.84 40.89 -6.16
CA ASN A 232 16.17 42.20 -6.12
C ASN A 232 15.92 42.77 -7.54
N GLN A 233 16.87 42.54 -8.45
CA GLN A 233 16.77 42.80 -9.89
C GLN A 233 17.47 41.67 -10.67
N ILE A 234 16.96 41.34 -11.85
CA ILE A 234 17.52 40.25 -12.68
C ILE A 234 18.90 40.67 -13.24
N ALA A 235 18.94 41.74 -14.04
CA ALA A 235 20.19 42.29 -14.56
C ALA A 235 20.12 43.81 -14.78
N GLY A 236 21.28 44.45 -14.86
CA GLY A 236 21.43 45.89 -15.11
C GLY A 236 22.61 46.19 -16.04
N GLY A 237 22.45 47.22 -16.88
CA GLY A 237 23.45 47.60 -17.89
C GLY A 237 23.39 46.80 -19.20
N ILE A 238 22.67 45.67 -19.22
CA ILE A 238 22.51 44.76 -20.36
C ILE A 238 21.04 44.38 -20.57
N ASP A 239 20.62 44.26 -21.84
CA ASP A 239 19.34 43.64 -22.21
C ASP A 239 19.55 42.12 -22.33
N LEU A 240 18.94 41.32 -21.43
CA LEU A 240 19.00 39.86 -21.50
C LEU A 240 18.17 39.29 -22.65
N ASP A 241 18.61 38.15 -23.19
CA ASP A 241 17.81 37.36 -24.12
C ASP A 241 16.91 36.33 -23.42
N ARG A 242 16.18 35.54 -24.22
CA ARG A 242 15.15 34.58 -23.76
C ARG A 242 15.68 33.17 -23.44
N THR A 243 16.99 32.99 -23.38
CA THR A 243 17.60 31.71 -22.97
C THR A 243 17.71 31.59 -21.46
N ASN A 244 17.76 32.73 -20.76
CA ASN A 244 17.75 32.79 -19.30
C ASN A 244 16.33 32.53 -18.75
N ILE A 245 16.25 31.89 -17.58
CA ILE A 245 15.02 31.59 -16.84
C ILE A 245 14.98 32.37 -15.51
N VAL A 246 13.81 32.33 -14.84
CA VAL A 246 13.50 33.09 -13.61
C VAL A 246 12.49 32.27 -12.79
N GLU A 247 12.81 31.01 -12.54
CA GLU A 247 11.92 30.02 -11.91
C GLU A 247 12.59 29.48 -10.63
N ASP A 248 11.86 28.73 -9.79
CA ASP A 248 12.47 28.12 -8.59
C ASP A 248 13.37 26.95 -9.01
N PRO A 249 14.67 26.91 -8.64
CA PRO A 249 15.57 25.83 -9.04
C PRO A 249 15.28 24.48 -8.36
N HIS A 250 14.38 24.42 -7.37
CA HIS A 250 14.00 23.20 -6.64
C HIS A 250 15.23 22.42 -6.11
N PHE A 251 16.01 23.05 -5.23
CA PHE A 251 17.14 22.40 -4.57
C PHE A 251 16.71 21.31 -3.57
N PHE A 252 17.62 20.37 -3.31
CA PHE A 252 17.40 19.25 -2.40
C PHE A 252 17.34 19.66 -0.92
N ASP A 253 18.33 20.43 -0.42
CA ASP A 253 18.40 20.88 0.97
C ASP A 253 19.10 22.26 1.08
N GLU A 254 18.44 23.28 0.53
CA GLU A 254 18.91 24.67 0.49
C GLU A 254 19.26 25.22 1.89
N GLU A 255 18.53 24.85 2.93
CA GLU A 255 18.75 25.33 4.30
C GLU A 255 20.11 24.89 4.88
N ASN A 256 20.71 23.83 4.32
CA ASN A 256 21.98 23.26 4.77
C ASN A 256 23.05 23.23 3.66
N ASP A 257 22.97 24.19 2.74
CA ASP A 257 23.88 24.43 1.61
C ASP A 257 24.01 23.26 0.61
N ASP A 258 22.98 22.42 0.47
CA ASP A 258 22.90 21.41 -0.60
C ASP A 258 22.13 21.94 -1.82
N PHE A 259 22.85 22.08 -2.93
CA PHE A 259 22.36 22.63 -4.20
C PHE A 259 22.25 21.59 -5.32
N HIS A 260 22.19 20.30 -4.99
CA HIS A 260 21.70 19.30 -5.96
C HIS A 260 20.26 19.62 -6.36
N LEU A 261 19.94 19.40 -7.65
CA LEU A 261 18.60 19.62 -8.18
C LEU A 261 17.70 18.43 -7.83
N ARG A 262 16.44 18.70 -7.49
CA ARG A 262 15.38 17.69 -7.46
C ARG A 262 14.93 17.36 -8.89
N GLY A 263 14.39 16.16 -9.12
CA GLY A 263 13.89 15.72 -10.43
C GLY A 263 12.70 16.52 -10.99
N ASP A 264 12.10 17.41 -10.20
CA ASP A 264 11.08 18.39 -10.64
C ASP A 264 11.66 19.80 -10.93
N SER A 265 12.98 19.97 -10.98
CA SER A 265 13.65 21.24 -11.24
C SER A 265 13.53 21.73 -12.70
N PRO A 266 13.29 23.04 -12.92
CA PRO A 266 13.33 23.65 -14.26
C PRO A 266 14.76 23.90 -14.79
N CYS A 267 15.79 23.64 -13.98
CA CYS A 267 17.19 23.81 -14.36
C CYS A 267 17.81 22.58 -15.05
N ILE A 268 17.12 21.44 -15.02
CA ILE A 268 17.55 20.18 -15.65
C ILE A 268 17.41 20.26 -17.18
N ASP A 269 18.40 19.75 -17.91
CA ASP A 269 18.51 19.74 -19.37
C ASP A 269 18.43 21.17 -19.99
N ALA A 270 18.64 22.23 -19.19
CA ALA A 270 18.19 23.60 -19.51
C ALA A 270 19.28 24.57 -20.00
N GLY A 271 20.56 24.24 -19.85
CA GLY A 271 21.74 25.09 -20.13
C GLY A 271 22.11 25.27 -21.61
N ASP A 272 23.26 25.88 -21.89
CA ASP A 272 23.71 26.24 -23.24
C ASP A 272 23.92 25.00 -24.13
N PRO A 273 23.14 24.78 -25.20
CA PRO A 273 23.27 23.60 -26.06
C PRO A 273 24.55 23.61 -26.93
N ASP A 274 25.30 24.72 -26.97
CA ASP A 274 26.63 24.80 -27.57
C ASP A 274 27.77 24.59 -26.52
N SER A 275 27.45 24.29 -25.26
CA SER A 275 28.41 23.93 -24.20
C SER A 275 28.66 22.42 -24.11
N GLU A 276 29.65 22.00 -23.30
CA GLU A 276 29.94 20.58 -23.08
C GLU A 276 28.76 19.91 -22.35
N PRO A 277 28.33 18.70 -22.76
CA PRO A 277 27.25 17.97 -22.08
C PRO A 277 27.66 17.50 -20.68
N ASP A 278 26.68 17.18 -19.84
CA ASP A 278 26.93 16.57 -18.54
C ASP A 278 27.32 15.09 -18.65
N GLN A 279 27.69 14.47 -17.51
CA GLN A 279 28.47 13.22 -17.50
C GLN A 279 27.70 11.99 -18.01
N ASP A 280 26.36 12.02 -17.96
CA ASP A 280 25.46 11.02 -18.54
C ASP A 280 25.23 11.24 -20.06
N GLY A 281 25.63 12.40 -20.59
CA GLY A 281 25.54 12.78 -21.99
C GLY A 281 24.26 13.53 -22.39
N THR A 282 23.48 14.04 -21.43
CA THR A 282 22.34 14.94 -21.69
C THR A 282 22.79 16.37 -22.00
N ARG A 283 21.87 17.33 -22.11
CA ARG A 283 22.22 18.75 -22.30
C ARG A 283 22.59 19.34 -20.94
N ALA A 284 23.65 20.14 -20.90
CA ALA A 284 24.18 20.72 -19.67
C ALA A 284 23.08 21.36 -18.79
N ASP A 285 23.08 21.04 -17.51
CA ASP A 285 22.20 21.64 -16.51
C ASP A 285 22.60 23.09 -16.21
N ILE A 286 21.65 23.84 -15.65
CA ILE A 286 21.91 25.16 -15.03
C ILE A 286 22.20 24.91 -13.55
N GLY A 287 23.41 25.25 -13.09
CA GLY A 287 23.85 25.02 -11.70
C GLY A 287 25.24 24.40 -11.58
N SER A 288 25.67 24.16 -10.34
CA SER A 288 26.99 23.58 -10.03
C SER A 288 27.04 22.07 -10.21
N PHE A 289 25.96 21.39 -9.85
CA PHE A 289 25.76 19.96 -9.98
C PHE A 289 24.89 19.67 -11.21
N PHE A 290 24.95 18.44 -11.70
CA PHE A 290 24.05 17.93 -12.73
C PHE A 290 23.16 16.84 -12.15
N PHE A 291 21.99 16.64 -12.76
CA PHE A 291 21.06 15.58 -12.44
C PHE A 291 21.29 14.38 -13.36
N ALA A 292 21.61 13.21 -12.80
CA ALA A 292 22.02 12.04 -13.57
C ALA A 292 20.81 11.19 -14.00
N HIS A 293 20.71 10.85 -15.29
CA HIS A 293 19.56 10.15 -15.87
C HIS A 293 19.82 8.66 -16.19
N GLY A 294 18.78 7.83 -16.00
CA GLY A 294 18.70 6.46 -16.51
C GLY A 294 19.86 5.56 -16.06
N ASP A 295 20.49 4.84 -16.99
CA ASP A 295 21.63 3.95 -16.72
C ASP A 295 22.82 4.63 -15.99
N GLY A 296 22.89 5.97 -15.97
CA GLY A 296 23.92 6.74 -15.27
C GLY A 296 23.56 7.19 -13.85
N ALA A 297 22.30 7.06 -13.43
CA ALA A 297 21.75 7.55 -12.16
C ALA A 297 22.26 6.77 -10.92
N PRO A 298 22.05 7.27 -9.69
CA PRO A 298 22.10 6.43 -8.50
C PRO A 298 20.84 5.57 -8.42
N THR A 299 20.83 4.57 -7.54
CA THR A 299 19.63 3.76 -7.30
C THR A 299 19.61 3.40 -5.82
N ILE A 300 18.67 3.98 -5.07
CA ILE A 300 18.58 3.78 -3.63
C ILE A 300 17.84 2.48 -3.30
N PHE A 301 18.35 1.75 -2.33
CA PHE A 301 17.68 0.63 -1.69
C PHE A 301 17.81 0.76 -0.17
N ILE A 302 16.79 0.33 0.57
CA ILE A 302 16.69 0.52 2.02
C ILE A 302 16.20 -0.77 2.68
N GLU A 303 16.92 -1.26 3.69
CA GLU A 303 16.50 -2.38 4.55
C GLU A 303 16.74 -2.06 6.04
N PRO A 304 15.77 -2.36 6.94
CA PRO A 304 14.42 -2.80 6.66
C PRO A 304 13.53 -1.67 6.11
N ASP A 305 12.43 -2.05 5.46
CA ASP A 305 11.41 -1.15 4.91
C ASP A 305 10.37 -0.69 5.95
N ALA A 306 10.27 -1.36 7.09
CA ALA A 306 9.52 -0.94 8.28
C ALA A 306 10.27 -1.30 9.58
N ILE A 307 9.94 -0.62 10.68
CA ILE A 307 10.60 -0.79 11.99
C ILE A 307 9.55 -0.92 13.10
N GLU A 308 9.71 -1.93 13.96
CA GLU A 308 8.92 -2.07 15.19
C GLU A 308 9.84 -2.28 16.39
N GLY A 309 9.56 -1.62 17.52
CA GLY A 309 10.39 -1.75 18.72
C GLY A 309 9.79 -1.19 20.01
N GLU A 310 10.49 -1.39 21.11
CA GLU A 310 10.15 -0.88 22.45
C GLU A 310 10.85 0.47 22.72
N GLU A 311 10.39 1.22 23.73
CA GLU A 311 11.12 2.38 24.24
C GLU A 311 12.59 2.02 24.57
N GLY A 312 13.52 2.83 24.06
CA GLY A 312 14.96 2.67 24.28
C GLY A 312 15.62 1.63 23.37
N SER A 313 14.90 1.09 22.39
CA SER A 313 15.48 0.22 21.36
C SER A 313 16.33 1.00 20.35
N GLU A 314 17.45 0.38 19.95
CA GLU A 314 18.34 0.82 18.87
C GLU A 314 18.11 -0.09 17.66
N HIS A 315 17.87 0.52 16.49
CA HIS A 315 17.67 -0.15 15.20
C HIS A 315 18.72 0.30 14.19
N VAL A 316 18.90 -0.48 13.12
CA VAL A 316 19.79 -0.13 12.01
C VAL A 316 19.00 -0.17 10.71
N VAL A 317 19.13 0.89 9.92
CA VAL A 317 18.66 0.96 8.53
C VAL A 317 19.87 1.07 7.63
N ASN A 318 20.06 0.12 6.72
CA ASN A 318 21.08 0.20 5.69
C ASN A 318 20.52 0.96 4.48
N ILE A 319 21.28 1.93 3.96
CA ILE A 319 21.04 2.56 2.67
C ILE A 319 22.11 2.09 1.69
N SER A 320 21.69 1.40 0.64
CA SER A 320 22.56 0.87 -0.41
C SER A 320 22.42 1.68 -1.70
N ASN A 321 23.51 1.83 -2.48
CA ASN A 321 23.47 2.43 -3.81
C ASN A 321 23.77 1.38 -4.90
N GLU A 322 22.73 0.82 -5.51
CA GLU A 322 22.86 -0.14 -6.62
C GLU A 322 23.17 0.52 -7.98
N GLY A 323 23.15 1.86 -8.04
CA GLY A 323 23.32 2.65 -9.26
C GLY A 323 24.75 2.78 -9.77
N ASN A 324 25.00 3.83 -10.55
CA ASN A 324 26.28 4.08 -11.21
C ASN A 324 26.88 5.49 -10.98
N SER A 325 26.11 6.44 -10.43
CA SER A 325 26.62 7.68 -9.83
C SER A 325 26.51 7.66 -8.30
N PRO A 326 27.18 8.56 -7.55
CA PRO A 326 26.99 8.66 -6.11
C PRO A 326 25.53 9.03 -5.78
N LEU A 327 25.07 8.48 -4.66
CA LEU A 327 23.75 8.69 -4.08
C LEU A 327 23.88 9.67 -2.91
N TRP A 328 23.19 10.79 -2.97
CA TRP A 328 22.99 11.69 -1.84
C TRP A 328 21.61 11.44 -1.23
N TRP A 329 21.53 11.40 0.10
CA TRP A 329 20.30 11.13 0.83
C TRP A 329 20.22 11.94 2.13
N ARG A 330 19.00 12.15 2.63
CA ARG A 330 18.72 12.76 3.94
C ARG A 330 17.51 12.11 4.61
N SER A 331 17.63 11.80 5.91
CA SER A 331 16.53 11.35 6.75
C SER A 331 15.90 12.49 7.56
N PHE A 332 14.59 12.40 7.83
CA PHE A 332 13.90 13.19 8.86
C PHE A 332 12.59 12.53 9.31
N SER A 333 12.03 12.98 10.44
CA SER A 333 10.68 12.66 10.89
C SER A 333 10.11 13.82 11.69
N ASP A 334 8.78 13.99 11.70
CA ASP A 334 8.07 14.98 12.53
C ASP A 334 7.94 14.53 14.00
N ALA A 335 8.20 13.25 14.30
CA ALA A 335 8.07 12.70 15.64
C ALA A 335 9.31 12.94 16.51
N GLY A 336 9.15 13.70 17.60
CA GLY A 336 10.23 13.98 18.56
C GLY A 336 10.67 12.79 19.43
N TRP A 337 10.17 11.57 19.18
CA TRP A 337 10.55 10.33 19.85
C TRP A 337 11.45 9.41 19.02
N ILE A 338 11.71 9.75 17.75
CA ILE A 338 12.65 9.05 16.86
C ILE A 338 13.83 9.96 16.54
N SER A 339 15.03 9.38 16.39
CA SER A 339 16.24 10.10 15.95
C SER A 339 17.15 9.18 15.16
N SER A 340 17.79 9.70 14.10
CA SER A 340 18.79 9.00 13.27
C SER A 340 20.18 9.61 13.44
N ASP A 341 21.23 8.79 13.34
CA ASP A 341 22.63 9.20 13.16
C ASP A 341 23.33 8.25 12.17
N PRO A 342 23.89 8.74 11.04
CA PRO A 342 23.79 10.12 10.54
C PRO A 342 22.37 10.47 10.05
N THR A 343 22.07 11.77 9.93
CA THR A 343 20.80 12.26 9.34
C THR A 343 20.88 12.54 7.84
N ARG A 344 22.07 12.48 7.23
CA ARG A 344 22.30 12.62 5.78
C ARG A 344 23.62 11.99 5.38
N GLY A 345 23.82 11.72 4.10
CA GLY A 345 25.11 11.22 3.61
C GLY A 345 25.23 11.12 2.10
N ARG A 346 26.42 10.69 1.67
CA ARG A 346 26.77 10.31 0.30
C ARG A 346 27.22 8.84 0.29
N VAL A 347 26.67 8.03 -0.62
CA VAL A 347 26.99 6.61 -0.80
C VAL A 347 27.51 6.39 -2.22
N GLU A 348 28.73 5.89 -2.35
CA GLU A 348 29.36 5.64 -3.66
C GLU A 348 28.66 4.52 -4.44
N PRO A 349 28.80 4.47 -5.78
CA PRO A 349 28.25 3.36 -6.57
C PRO A 349 28.71 1.99 -6.08
N ARG A 350 27.75 1.13 -5.72
CA ARG A 350 27.94 -0.25 -5.22
C ARG A 350 28.54 -0.37 -3.82
N GLU A 351 28.49 0.70 -3.03
CA GLU A 351 28.73 0.66 -1.58
C GLU A 351 27.40 0.85 -0.83
N ASP A 352 27.45 0.70 0.49
CA ASP A 352 26.30 0.81 1.41
C ASP A 352 26.68 1.55 2.70
N LEU A 353 25.68 2.01 3.46
CA LEU A 353 25.85 2.81 4.68
C LEU A 353 24.77 2.51 5.72
N ASP A 354 25.18 2.13 6.93
CA ASP A 354 24.30 1.96 8.07
C ASP A 354 23.93 3.29 8.75
N ILE A 355 22.64 3.47 9.04
CA ILE A 355 22.06 4.53 9.88
C ILE A 355 21.58 3.90 11.19
N PHE A 356 21.95 4.50 12.32
CA PHE A 356 21.45 4.09 13.64
C PHE A 356 20.21 4.90 14.00
N LEU A 357 19.14 4.21 14.39
CA LEU A 357 17.88 4.80 14.83
C LEU A 357 17.64 4.50 16.31
N LEU A 358 17.28 5.51 17.09
CA LEU A 358 16.97 5.39 18.52
C LEU A 358 15.54 5.84 18.81
N LEU A 359 14.76 4.95 19.43
CA LEU A 359 13.37 5.20 19.83
C LEU A 359 13.31 5.61 21.31
N THR A 360 12.71 6.76 21.63
CA THR A 360 12.83 7.44 22.93
C THR A 360 11.47 7.88 23.48
N GLY A 361 10.91 7.12 24.43
CA GLY A 361 9.56 7.30 24.98
C GLY A 361 9.43 8.19 26.23
N ASN A 362 10.52 8.68 26.82
CA ASN A 362 10.63 9.26 28.18
C ASN A 362 9.57 10.29 28.65
N ASP A 363 8.81 10.94 27.75
CA ASP A 363 7.74 11.91 28.05
C ASP A 363 6.34 11.47 27.53
N LEU A 364 6.17 10.18 27.17
CA LEU A 364 4.95 9.57 26.66
C LEU A 364 4.17 8.78 27.75
N GLU A 365 2.94 8.37 27.44
CA GLU A 365 2.12 7.49 28.30
C GLU A 365 2.14 6.05 27.73
N ASP A 366 1.80 5.05 28.55
CA ASP A 366 1.77 3.63 28.10
C ASP A 366 0.84 3.47 26.88
N GLY A 367 1.36 2.93 25.77
CA GLY A 367 0.65 2.91 24.49
C GLY A 367 1.53 2.60 23.27
N ILE A 368 0.92 2.66 22.09
CA ILE A 368 1.56 2.42 20.79
C ILE A 368 1.63 3.73 20.03
N TYR A 369 2.81 4.04 19.50
CA TYR A 369 3.11 5.25 18.75
C TYR A 369 3.62 4.89 17.36
N ALA A 370 2.93 5.33 16.32
CA ALA A 370 3.34 5.13 14.94
C ALA A 370 3.73 6.46 14.29
N THR A 371 4.75 6.46 13.43
CA THR A 371 5.20 7.61 12.65
C THR A 371 5.95 7.17 11.40
N ASP A 372 6.25 8.13 10.53
CA ASP A 372 7.00 7.91 9.29
C ASP A 372 8.42 8.46 9.44
N LEU A 373 9.41 7.68 9.01
CA LEU A 373 10.77 8.16 8.73
C LEU A 373 10.89 8.40 7.23
N PHE A 374 11.03 9.67 6.84
CA PHE A 374 11.19 10.08 5.45
C PHE A 374 12.67 10.04 5.08
N ILE A 375 12.99 9.33 4.01
CA ILE A 375 14.30 9.30 3.38
C ILE A 375 14.18 9.96 2.00
N LEU A 376 14.70 11.18 1.86
CA LEU A 376 14.85 11.83 0.57
C LEU A 376 16.14 11.36 -0.11
N SER A 377 16.15 11.30 -1.45
CA SER A 377 17.35 10.97 -2.21
C SER A 377 17.40 11.66 -3.59
N ASN A 378 18.57 11.62 -4.24
CA ASN A 378 18.73 12.04 -5.64
C ASN A 378 18.53 10.90 -6.68
N ASP A 379 17.93 9.77 -6.28
CA ASP A 379 17.43 8.75 -7.22
C ASP A 379 16.24 9.33 -8.02
N PRO A 380 16.29 9.38 -9.37
CA PRO A 380 15.20 9.92 -10.20
C PRO A 380 13.89 9.12 -10.15
N GLU A 381 13.94 7.83 -9.79
CA GLU A 381 12.76 6.98 -9.61
C GLU A 381 12.27 6.99 -8.15
N ASN A 382 13.18 7.14 -7.17
CA ASN A 382 12.91 7.03 -5.73
C ASN A 382 13.39 8.27 -4.93
N MET A 383 12.92 9.46 -5.31
CA MET A 383 13.28 10.73 -4.66
C MET A 383 12.83 10.84 -3.18
N GLU A 384 11.81 10.08 -2.79
CA GLU A 384 11.26 10.02 -1.43
C GLU A 384 10.83 8.58 -1.11
N ILE A 385 11.41 8.00 -0.05
CA ILE A 385 11.02 6.70 0.51
C ILE A 385 10.50 6.94 1.93
N ILE A 386 9.44 6.23 2.29
CA ILE A 386 8.85 6.25 3.63
C ILE A 386 9.14 4.91 4.29
N VAL A 387 9.79 4.93 5.46
CA VAL A 387 9.97 3.78 6.35
C VAL A 387 9.03 3.96 7.54
N PRO A 388 7.93 3.20 7.66
CA PRO A 388 7.03 3.27 8.81
C PRO A 388 7.74 2.79 10.08
N VAL A 389 7.50 3.46 11.21
CA VAL A 389 8.09 3.14 12.50
C VAL A 389 7.02 3.07 13.59
N THR A 390 6.96 1.94 14.29
CA THR A 390 6.10 1.69 15.45
C THR A 390 6.95 1.55 16.72
N MET A 391 6.63 2.33 17.77
CA MET A 391 7.20 2.20 19.11
C MET A 391 6.13 1.82 20.13
N ILE A 392 6.43 0.82 20.97
CA ILE A 392 5.62 0.42 22.13
C ILE A 392 6.24 1.05 23.39
N VAL A 393 5.39 1.68 24.21
CA VAL A 393 5.73 2.25 25.52
C VAL A 393 4.94 1.53 26.59
N GLY A 394 5.62 0.93 27.58
CA GLY A 394 5.00 0.22 28.70
C GLY A 394 4.32 -1.11 28.33
N ASP A 395 3.68 -1.73 29.33
CA ASP A 395 3.01 -3.03 29.21
C ASP A 395 1.63 -2.88 28.54
N VAL A 396 1.58 -2.84 27.20
CA VAL A 396 0.34 -2.62 26.42
C VAL A 396 -0.53 -3.89 26.35
N VAL A 397 -1.33 -4.11 27.40
CA VAL A 397 -2.32 -5.18 27.49
C VAL A 397 -3.66 -4.81 26.82
N TYR A 398 -4.19 -5.72 26.00
CA TYR A 398 -5.40 -5.55 25.19
C TYR A 398 -6.63 -6.18 25.87
N ASP A 399 -7.82 -5.59 25.68
CA ASP A 399 -9.10 -6.13 26.16
C ASP A 399 -9.91 -6.76 25.01
N GLN A 400 -9.89 -8.08 24.87
CA GLN A 400 -10.70 -8.80 23.88
C GLN A 400 -12.14 -9.02 24.40
N ALA A 401 -13.13 -8.45 23.69
CA ALA A 401 -14.55 -8.55 24.03
C ALA A 401 -15.30 -9.54 23.11
N ILE A 402 -15.90 -10.60 23.68
CA ILE A 402 -16.66 -11.62 22.92
C ILE A 402 -18.15 -11.56 23.27
N ASN A 403 -18.98 -11.49 22.23
CA ASN A 403 -20.44 -11.41 22.33
C ASN A 403 -21.07 -12.81 22.33
N LEU A 404 -21.31 -13.37 23.51
CA LEU A 404 -21.96 -14.68 23.69
C LEU A 404 -23.48 -14.55 23.55
N ARG A 405 -24.09 -15.44 22.77
CA ARG A 405 -25.56 -15.54 22.60
C ARG A 405 -26.12 -16.68 23.43
N CYS A 406 -27.36 -16.55 23.87
CA CYS A 406 -28.12 -17.60 24.54
C CYS A 406 -28.14 -18.89 23.71
N GLY A 407 -27.78 -20.02 24.33
CA GLY A 407 -27.51 -21.29 23.63
C GLY A 407 -26.02 -21.52 23.42
N TRP A 408 -25.66 -22.19 22.33
CA TRP A 408 -24.29 -22.64 22.03
C TRP A 408 -23.47 -21.59 21.24
N ASN A 409 -22.21 -21.42 21.65
CA ASN A 409 -21.21 -20.55 21.02
C ASN A 409 -19.90 -21.33 20.87
N LEU A 410 -19.21 -21.19 19.74
CA LEU A 410 -17.84 -21.70 19.53
C LEU A 410 -16.93 -20.46 19.51
N ILE A 411 -16.01 -20.39 20.46
CA ILE A 411 -15.21 -19.18 20.73
C ILE A 411 -13.72 -19.51 20.79
N SER A 412 -12.88 -18.52 20.54
CA SER A 412 -11.44 -18.56 20.78
C SER A 412 -10.94 -17.22 21.29
N LEU A 413 -9.72 -17.21 21.80
CA LEU A 413 -9.02 -15.97 22.15
C LEU A 413 -7.92 -15.70 21.12
N ASN A 414 -7.62 -14.43 20.91
CA ASN A 414 -6.44 -13.99 20.17
C ASN A 414 -5.45 -13.19 21.03
N ILE A 415 -5.52 -13.43 22.35
CA ILE A 415 -4.64 -12.85 23.35
C ILE A 415 -4.15 -13.95 24.30
N THR A 416 -2.91 -13.80 24.77
CA THR A 416 -2.34 -14.56 25.89
C THR A 416 -2.82 -13.89 27.18
N PRO A 417 -3.69 -14.51 27.99
CA PRO A 417 -4.30 -13.84 29.14
C PRO A 417 -3.25 -13.45 30.20
N VAL A 418 -3.41 -12.29 30.85
CA VAL A 418 -2.53 -11.82 31.94
C VAL A 418 -2.52 -12.81 33.13
N GLU A 419 -1.44 -12.77 33.95
CA GLU A 419 -1.24 -13.68 35.10
C GLU A 419 -2.44 -13.80 36.06
N GLU A 420 -3.32 -12.78 36.15
CA GLU A 420 -4.54 -12.82 36.97
C GLU A 420 -5.51 -13.97 36.59
N PHE A 421 -5.36 -14.56 35.40
CA PHE A 421 -6.14 -15.69 34.92
C PHE A 421 -5.51 -17.08 35.16
N TRP A 422 -4.33 -17.18 35.80
CA TRP A 422 -3.54 -18.43 35.87
C TRP A 422 -3.51 -19.04 37.29
N GLU A 423 -3.66 -20.37 37.40
CA GLU A 423 -3.34 -21.14 38.61
C GLU A 423 -2.21 -22.17 38.37
N GLY A 424 -1.03 -21.69 37.97
CA GLY A 424 0.18 -22.51 37.83
C GLY A 424 1.01 -22.22 36.59
N GLU A 425 1.90 -23.14 36.24
CA GLU A 425 2.82 -23.03 35.09
C GLU A 425 2.27 -23.70 33.81
N ASP A 426 1.17 -24.47 33.89
CA ASP A 426 0.63 -25.27 32.78
C ASP A 426 -0.29 -24.48 31.81
N GLY A 427 -0.90 -23.36 32.26
CA GLY A 427 -1.81 -22.53 31.47
C GLY A 427 -2.84 -21.75 32.32
N PRO A 428 -3.67 -20.86 31.71
CA PRO A 428 -4.77 -20.17 32.38
C PRO A 428 -5.82 -21.13 32.96
N ASP A 429 -6.35 -20.86 34.16
CA ASP A 429 -7.36 -21.72 34.80
C ASP A 429 -8.78 -21.47 34.25
N ILE A 430 -9.53 -22.55 34.06
CA ILE A 430 -10.89 -22.52 33.51
C ILE A 430 -11.88 -21.80 34.43
N HIS A 431 -11.70 -21.83 35.75
CA HIS A 431 -12.59 -21.15 36.70
C HIS A 431 -12.30 -19.64 36.72
N LEU A 432 -11.03 -19.23 36.77
CA LEU A 432 -10.62 -17.82 36.66
C LEU A 432 -11.07 -17.21 35.32
N MET A 433 -10.80 -17.90 34.20
CA MET A 433 -11.20 -17.48 32.86
C MET A 433 -12.72 -17.34 32.68
N THR A 434 -13.53 -18.03 33.49
CA THR A 434 -15.00 -17.98 33.43
C THR A 434 -15.67 -17.25 34.59
N ASP A 435 -14.96 -16.80 35.63
CA ASP A 435 -15.57 -16.21 36.84
C ASP A 435 -16.39 -14.94 36.54
N GLN A 436 -15.97 -14.17 35.54
CA GLN A 436 -16.71 -13.03 34.99
C GLN A 436 -18.13 -13.37 34.49
N LEU A 437 -18.39 -14.63 34.12
CA LEU A 437 -19.70 -15.15 33.73
C LEU A 437 -20.48 -15.74 34.92
N ARG A 438 -20.02 -15.57 36.16
CA ARG A 438 -20.72 -15.99 37.38
C ARG A 438 -21.76 -14.95 37.79
N ILE A 439 -22.99 -15.40 38.07
CA ILE A 439 -24.10 -14.53 38.49
C ILE A 439 -24.06 -14.32 40.02
N ASN A 440 -23.73 -15.37 40.77
CA ASN A 440 -23.44 -15.35 42.20
C ASN A 440 -22.81 -16.69 42.62
N ASN A 441 -22.51 -16.88 43.91
CA ASN A 441 -21.89 -18.08 44.47
C ASN A 441 -22.63 -19.41 44.18
N GLU A 442 -23.91 -19.39 43.81
CA GLU A 442 -24.74 -20.57 43.50
C GLU A 442 -25.14 -20.66 42.02
N ASN A 443 -24.98 -19.58 41.22
CA ASN A 443 -25.48 -19.48 39.84
C ASN A 443 -24.41 -18.95 38.86
N HIS A 444 -24.36 -19.53 37.66
CA HIS A 444 -23.47 -19.13 36.57
C HIS A 444 -24.28 -18.87 35.28
N SER A 445 -23.81 -17.99 34.41
CA SER A 445 -24.36 -17.86 33.05
C SER A 445 -23.93 -19.01 32.12
N VAL A 446 -22.88 -19.76 32.46
CA VAL A 446 -22.43 -20.94 31.73
C VAL A 446 -23.20 -22.18 32.20
N ILE A 447 -23.77 -22.93 31.27
CA ILE A 447 -24.39 -24.24 31.51
C ILE A 447 -23.33 -25.34 31.41
N VAL A 448 -22.58 -25.33 30.31
CA VAL A 448 -21.47 -26.26 30.05
C VAL A 448 -20.50 -25.66 29.04
N MET A 449 -19.21 -25.91 29.24
CA MET A 449 -18.11 -25.62 28.32
C MET A 449 -17.44 -26.94 27.93
N LYS A 450 -16.99 -27.07 26.68
CA LYS A 450 -16.29 -28.26 26.17
C LYS A 450 -15.08 -27.89 25.32
N ASP A 451 -14.07 -28.75 25.37
CA ASP A 451 -12.93 -28.74 24.44
C ASP A 451 -13.14 -29.73 23.29
N GLU A 452 -12.18 -29.82 22.35
CA GLU A 452 -12.33 -30.64 21.14
C GLU A 452 -12.47 -32.16 21.41
N ILE A 453 -11.78 -32.67 22.45
CA ILE A 453 -11.85 -34.09 22.84
C ILE A 453 -13.02 -34.41 23.77
N GLY A 454 -13.86 -33.42 24.09
CA GLY A 454 -15.07 -33.58 24.89
C GLY A 454 -14.84 -33.67 26.40
N ARG A 455 -13.68 -33.23 26.91
CA ARG A 455 -13.56 -32.82 28.32
C ARG A 455 -14.46 -31.61 28.52
N PHE A 456 -15.01 -31.45 29.72
CA PHE A 456 -16.01 -30.42 29.97
C PHE A 456 -15.91 -29.79 31.37
N PHE A 457 -16.42 -28.55 31.45
CA PHE A 457 -16.66 -27.79 32.66
C PHE A 457 -18.16 -27.51 32.78
N ALA A 458 -18.73 -27.75 33.96
CA ALA A 458 -20.17 -27.63 34.23
C ALA A 458 -20.37 -27.04 35.66
N PRO A 459 -20.42 -25.70 35.79
CA PRO A 459 -20.33 -25.05 37.10
C PRO A 459 -21.51 -25.31 38.04
N GLU A 460 -22.71 -25.61 37.53
CA GLU A 460 -23.86 -26.02 38.36
C GLU A 460 -23.58 -27.28 39.20
N PHE A 461 -22.63 -28.11 38.74
CA PHE A 461 -22.26 -29.39 39.37
C PHE A 461 -20.87 -29.37 40.03
N ASP A 462 -20.23 -28.20 40.14
CA ASP A 462 -18.86 -28.03 40.68
C ASP A 462 -17.85 -29.00 40.02
N PHE A 463 -17.97 -29.16 38.69
CA PHE A 463 -17.21 -30.13 37.92
C PHE A 463 -16.41 -29.48 36.80
N CYS A 464 -15.10 -29.64 36.84
CA CYS A 464 -14.20 -29.39 35.71
C CYS A 464 -13.39 -30.66 35.39
N SER A 465 -13.17 -30.89 34.10
CA SER A 465 -12.29 -31.94 33.57
C SER A 465 -11.35 -31.45 32.46
N ILE A 466 -11.47 -30.18 32.06
CA ILE A 466 -10.51 -29.47 31.21
C ILE A 466 -9.38 -28.99 32.14
N PRO A 467 -8.08 -29.22 31.82
CA PRO A 467 -6.99 -28.95 32.77
C PRO A 467 -6.64 -27.46 32.88
N PHE A 468 -6.64 -26.75 31.76
CA PHE A 468 -6.34 -25.32 31.60
C PHE A 468 -6.95 -24.85 30.26
N TRP A 469 -6.95 -23.53 30.01
CA TRP A 469 -7.34 -22.94 28.74
C TRP A 469 -6.16 -23.01 27.75
N ASP A 470 -6.21 -23.94 26.80
CA ASP A 470 -5.22 -24.07 25.73
C ASP A 470 -5.52 -23.08 24.62
N LEU A 471 -4.56 -22.21 24.32
CA LEU A 471 -4.71 -21.14 23.32
C LEU A 471 -4.63 -21.65 21.87
N GLN A 472 -4.21 -22.91 21.65
CA GLN A 472 -4.17 -23.55 20.33
C GLN A 472 -5.49 -24.22 19.93
N GLN A 473 -6.55 -24.14 20.75
CA GLN A 473 -7.88 -24.64 20.40
C GLN A 473 -9.00 -23.61 20.64
N ALA A 474 -10.13 -23.80 19.95
CA ALA A 474 -11.39 -23.16 20.26
C ALA A 474 -12.22 -23.99 21.28
N TYR A 475 -13.19 -23.34 21.93
CA TYR A 475 -14.03 -23.94 22.97
C TYR A 475 -15.52 -23.76 22.70
N LEU A 476 -16.29 -24.83 22.94
CA LEU A 476 -17.74 -24.86 22.72
C LEU A 476 -18.48 -24.58 24.05
N LEU A 477 -19.08 -23.39 24.16
CA LEU A 477 -19.65 -22.80 25.37
C LEU A 477 -21.17 -22.61 25.26
N LYS A 478 -21.96 -23.25 26.15
CA LYS A 478 -23.40 -23.06 26.26
C LYS A 478 -23.74 -22.07 27.38
N VAL A 479 -24.44 -20.97 27.07
CA VAL A 479 -24.86 -19.96 28.06
C VAL A 479 -26.39 -19.79 28.16
N THR A 480 -26.85 -19.30 29.31
CA THR A 480 -28.27 -19.14 29.68
C THR A 480 -28.95 -17.88 29.13
N GLN A 481 -28.17 -16.90 28.66
CA GLN A 481 -28.64 -15.60 28.16
C GLN A 481 -27.56 -14.97 27.26
N ASP A 482 -27.93 -13.93 26.51
CA ASP A 482 -26.97 -13.09 25.79
C ASP A 482 -26.11 -12.30 26.81
N ILE A 483 -24.78 -12.30 26.64
CA ILE A 483 -23.83 -11.66 27.56
C ILE A 483 -22.50 -11.35 26.83
N VAL A 484 -21.81 -10.28 27.23
CA VAL A 484 -20.46 -9.96 26.74
C VAL A 484 -19.45 -10.38 27.79
N ALA A 485 -18.41 -11.11 27.37
CA ALA A 485 -17.25 -11.45 28.18
C ALA A 485 -16.03 -10.66 27.71
N PHE A 486 -15.11 -10.36 28.62
CA PHE A 486 -13.89 -9.59 28.38
C PHE A 486 -12.69 -10.36 28.94
N TRP A 487 -11.68 -10.61 28.14
CA TRP A 487 -10.38 -11.11 28.59
C TRP A 487 -9.31 -10.06 28.33
N ARG A 488 -8.29 -10.03 29.19
CA ARG A 488 -7.18 -9.07 29.11
C ARG A 488 -5.86 -9.82 28.94
N GLY A 489 -5.00 -9.36 28.04
CA GLY A 489 -3.79 -10.07 27.66
C GLY A 489 -3.03 -9.42 26.51
N ASP A 490 -1.87 -9.99 26.21
CA ASP A 490 -1.00 -9.57 25.10
C ASP A 490 -1.50 -10.24 23.80
N ILE A 491 -1.36 -9.60 22.64
CA ILE A 491 -1.80 -10.21 21.37
C ILE A 491 -1.03 -11.50 21.08
N ILE A 492 -1.74 -12.52 20.57
CA ILE A 492 -1.11 -13.68 19.92
C ILE A 492 -0.88 -13.30 18.46
N GLU A 493 0.36 -13.46 17.98
CA GLU A 493 0.70 -13.16 16.59
C GLU A 493 -0.25 -13.86 15.60
N TRP A 494 -0.65 -13.12 14.58
CA TRP A 494 -1.65 -13.57 13.62
C TRP A 494 -1.19 -14.81 12.83
N ASP A 495 0.13 -14.94 12.61
CA ASP A 495 0.77 -16.08 11.92
C ASP A 495 1.05 -17.29 12.84
N ALA A 496 0.80 -17.16 14.15
CA ALA A 496 1.23 -18.14 15.13
C ALA A 496 0.71 -19.56 14.81
N ALA A 497 1.64 -20.51 14.73
CA ALA A 497 1.42 -21.84 14.17
C ALA A 497 0.45 -22.71 15.00
N ILE A 498 -0.69 -23.11 14.41
CA ILE A 498 -1.70 -23.97 15.03
C ILE A 498 -1.58 -25.41 14.48
N PRO A 499 -1.13 -26.39 15.28
CA PRO A 499 -0.95 -27.78 14.82
C PRO A 499 -2.27 -28.57 14.80
N LEU A 500 -2.76 -28.93 13.61
CA LEU A 500 -4.02 -29.66 13.42
C LEU A 500 -3.82 -31.17 13.22
N GLN A 501 -4.70 -31.95 13.83
CA GLN A 501 -4.75 -33.41 13.76
C GLN A 501 -5.68 -33.91 12.64
N ASN A 502 -5.54 -35.18 12.25
CA ASN A 502 -6.48 -35.84 11.34
C ASN A 502 -7.89 -35.94 11.94
N GLY A 503 -8.92 -35.56 11.17
CA GLY A 503 -10.31 -35.49 11.62
C GLY A 503 -10.72 -34.09 12.05
N TRP A 504 -11.73 -34.00 12.94
CA TRP A 504 -12.25 -32.72 13.43
C TRP A 504 -11.35 -32.11 14.52
N ASN A 505 -11.01 -30.83 14.34
CA ASN A 505 -10.29 -29.98 15.30
C ASN A 505 -11.18 -28.78 15.65
N PHE A 506 -11.02 -28.21 16.86
CA PHE A 506 -11.58 -26.89 17.20
C PHE A 506 -10.50 -25.83 17.05
N VAL A 507 -10.57 -25.01 16.03
CA VAL A 507 -9.49 -24.11 15.60
C VAL A 507 -9.73 -22.68 16.12
N PRO A 508 -8.73 -22.05 16.77
CA PRO A 508 -8.80 -20.66 17.19
C PRO A 508 -8.47 -19.71 16.04
N TYR A 509 -9.01 -18.50 16.10
CA TYR A 509 -8.69 -17.41 15.18
C TYR A 509 -7.88 -16.34 15.89
N TYR A 510 -6.65 -16.09 15.42
CA TYR A 510 -5.69 -15.12 15.97
C TYR A 510 -5.72 -13.73 15.31
N PRO A 511 -5.89 -13.58 13.98
CA PRO A 511 -5.89 -12.26 13.35
C PRO A 511 -6.88 -11.28 13.99
N THR A 512 -6.50 -10.01 14.06
CA THR A 512 -7.33 -8.91 14.56
C THR A 512 -8.30 -8.36 13.50
N TYR A 513 -8.08 -8.73 12.24
CA TYR A 513 -8.83 -8.38 11.03
C TYR A 513 -9.72 -9.54 10.53
N GLU A 514 -10.51 -9.32 9.49
CA GLU A 514 -11.38 -10.36 8.89
C GLU A 514 -10.71 -11.05 7.70
N LEU A 515 -10.67 -12.40 7.69
CA LEU A 515 -10.09 -13.16 6.57
C LEU A 515 -11.16 -13.89 5.75
N ASN A 516 -11.07 -13.79 4.42
CA ASN A 516 -12.12 -14.30 3.54
C ASN A 516 -12.12 -15.85 3.44
N ALA A 517 -13.33 -16.43 3.54
CA ALA A 517 -13.61 -17.86 3.44
C ALA A 517 -14.37 -18.24 2.14
N GLU A 518 -14.50 -17.29 1.21
CA GLU A 518 -15.19 -17.47 -0.08
C GLU A 518 -14.36 -18.25 -1.12
N VAL A 519 -15.05 -18.62 -2.20
CA VAL A 519 -14.51 -19.35 -3.35
C VAL A 519 -13.91 -18.38 -4.39
N PRO A 520 -12.88 -18.77 -5.16
CA PRO A 520 -12.23 -20.10 -5.19
C PRO A 520 -11.05 -20.25 -4.23
N GLU A 521 -10.60 -19.17 -3.60
CA GLU A 521 -9.28 -19.13 -2.94
C GLU A 521 -9.29 -19.65 -1.49
N PHE A 522 -10.42 -19.53 -0.78
CA PHE A 522 -10.55 -19.90 0.64
C PHE A 522 -9.42 -19.30 1.50
N TYR A 523 -9.08 -18.02 1.25
CA TYR A 523 -7.85 -17.35 1.69
C TYR A 523 -7.46 -17.64 3.16
N VAL A 524 -8.41 -17.59 4.10
CA VAL A 524 -8.22 -17.88 5.53
C VAL A 524 -7.62 -19.26 5.86
N LEU A 525 -7.78 -20.27 4.99
CA LEU A 525 -7.22 -21.62 5.14
C LEU A 525 -6.19 -21.96 4.05
N SER A 526 -5.73 -20.98 3.27
CA SER A 526 -4.87 -21.15 2.09
C SER A 526 -3.59 -21.97 2.35
N SER A 527 -2.96 -21.79 3.51
CA SER A 527 -1.75 -22.53 3.93
C SER A 527 -1.94 -24.05 4.05
N ILE A 528 -3.16 -24.52 4.33
CA ILE A 528 -3.50 -25.94 4.54
C ILE A 528 -4.61 -26.46 3.62
N ILE A 529 -5.02 -25.68 2.61
CA ILE A 529 -6.28 -25.90 1.88
C ILE A 529 -6.36 -27.26 1.14
N GLU A 530 -5.22 -27.82 0.72
CA GLU A 530 -5.15 -29.18 0.14
C GLU A 530 -5.64 -30.29 1.10
N ASN A 531 -5.64 -30.00 2.41
CA ASN A 531 -5.86 -30.96 3.48
C ASN A 531 -7.18 -30.76 4.22
N VAL A 532 -7.90 -29.68 3.93
CA VAL A 532 -9.23 -29.39 4.47
C VAL A 532 -10.30 -30.17 3.70
N ILE A 533 -11.00 -31.08 4.38
CA ILE A 533 -12.20 -31.74 3.83
C ILE A 533 -13.38 -30.75 3.85
N MET A 534 -13.54 -30.05 4.98
CA MET A 534 -14.50 -28.98 5.18
C MET A 534 -14.16 -28.18 6.45
N ALA A 535 -14.69 -26.96 6.55
CA ALA A 535 -14.72 -26.19 7.80
C ALA A 535 -16.15 -25.67 8.10
N LYS A 536 -16.43 -25.29 9.35
CA LYS A 536 -17.73 -24.80 9.83
C LYS A 536 -17.60 -23.62 10.82
N ASP A 537 -18.58 -22.72 10.80
CA ASP A 537 -18.81 -21.69 11.84
C ASP A 537 -19.77 -22.20 12.94
N ASN A 538 -19.95 -21.41 14.03
CA ASN A 538 -20.91 -21.72 15.09
C ASN A 538 -22.39 -21.77 14.62
N SER A 539 -22.72 -21.11 13.50
CA SER A 539 -24.04 -21.16 12.87
C SER A 539 -24.22 -22.39 11.96
N GLY A 540 -23.20 -23.26 11.87
CA GLY A 540 -23.12 -24.42 10.98
C GLY A 540 -22.88 -24.09 9.50
N SER A 541 -22.73 -22.82 9.13
CA SER A 541 -22.33 -22.42 7.77
C SER A 541 -20.96 -23.01 7.47
N PHE A 542 -20.73 -23.48 6.26
CA PHE A 542 -19.60 -24.36 5.95
C PHE A 542 -18.97 -24.11 4.58
N LEU A 543 -17.69 -24.44 4.47
CA LEU A 543 -16.94 -24.52 3.23
C LEU A 543 -16.48 -25.95 2.98
N SER A 544 -16.32 -26.34 1.71
CA SER A 544 -15.71 -27.62 1.32
C SER A 544 -14.93 -27.44 0.01
N PRO A 545 -13.58 -27.49 0.05
CA PRO A 545 -12.75 -27.23 -1.12
C PRO A 545 -13.00 -28.21 -2.26
N GLN A 546 -13.30 -29.48 -1.94
CA GLN A 546 -13.63 -30.54 -2.91
C GLN A 546 -14.80 -30.18 -3.85
N PHE A 547 -15.72 -29.31 -3.41
CA PHE A 547 -16.92 -28.94 -4.17
C PHE A 547 -16.92 -27.47 -4.62
N GLU A 548 -15.80 -26.76 -4.47
CA GLU A 548 -15.67 -25.33 -4.80
C GLU A 548 -16.85 -24.53 -4.21
N PHE A 549 -17.15 -24.76 -2.92
CA PHE A 549 -18.31 -24.21 -2.23
C PHE A 549 -17.95 -23.61 -0.86
N SER A 550 -18.49 -22.43 -0.58
CA SER A 550 -18.56 -21.83 0.76
C SER A 550 -19.90 -21.10 0.92
N ASN A 551 -20.47 -21.16 2.12
CA ASN A 551 -21.46 -20.18 2.59
C ASN A 551 -21.09 -19.59 3.96
N MET A 552 -19.81 -19.67 4.33
CA MET A 552 -19.27 -19.02 5.52
C MET A 552 -19.11 -17.51 5.26
N PRO A 553 -19.38 -16.66 6.26
CA PRO A 553 -18.86 -15.29 6.24
C PRO A 553 -17.32 -15.30 6.35
N PRO A 554 -16.65 -14.16 6.16
CA PRO A 554 -15.27 -13.97 6.63
C PRO A 554 -15.10 -14.45 8.08
N TRP A 555 -13.92 -14.95 8.41
CA TRP A 555 -13.59 -15.34 9.77
C TRP A 555 -13.25 -14.10 10.59
N GLN A 556 -13.61 -14.10 11.89
CA GLN A 556 -13.63 -12.89 12.71
C GLN A 556 -13.03 -13.12 14.11
N PRO A 557 -12.40 -12.09 14.71
CA PRO A 557 -11.89 -12.16 16.09
C PRO A 557 -12.93 -12.65 17.11
N GLY A 558 -12.50 -13.53 18.01
CA GLY A 558 -13.33 -14.09 19.08
C GLY A 558 -14.26 -15.23 18.67
N GLN A 559 -14.38 -15.57 17.38
CA GLN A 559 -15.07 -16.78 16.93
C GLN A 559 -14.10 -17.95 16.79
N GLY A 560 -14.51 -19.11 17.29
CA GLY A 560 -13.84 -20.38 17.02
C GLY A 560 -14.49 -21.12 15.87
N TYR A 561 -13.72 -21.96 15.18
CA TYR A 561 -14.15 -22.67 13.97
C TYR A 561 -13.92 -24.18 14.11
N GLN A 562 -14.67 -24.99 13.35
CA GLN A 562 -14.42 -26.44 13.27
C GLN A 562 -13.77 -26.75 11.93
N VAL A 563 -12.61 -27.43 11.92
CA VAL A 563 -11.92 -27.84 10.67
C VAL A 563 -11.74 -29.36 10.65
N ASN A 564 -12.15 -29.99 9.54
CA ASN A 564 -12.04 -31.44 9.33
C ASN A 564 -10.90 -31.73 8.36
N MET A 565 -9.85 -32.39 8.84
CA MET A 565 -8.57 -32.55 8.15
C MET A 565 -8.35 -33.97 7.61
N LEU A 566 -7.90 -34.05 6.35
CA LEU A 566 -7.55 -35.31 5.67
C LEU A 566 -6.25 -35.93 6.19
N ARG A 567 -5.32 -35.12 6.70
CA ARG A 567 -4.06 -35.49 7.35
C ARG A 567 -3.68 -34.42 8.37
N GLU A 568 -2.78 -34.75 9.29
CA GLU A 568 -2.15 -33.77 10.18
C GLU A 568 -1.41 -32.69 9.37
N ASP A 569 -1.48 -31.45 9.82
CA ASP A 569 -0.87 -30.27 9.17
C ASP A 569 -0.73 -29.09 10.16
N VAL A 570 -0.12 -27.98 9.75
CA VAL A 570 0.01 -26.76 10.59
C VAL A 570 -0.65 -25.58 9.90
N LEU A 571 -1.70 -25.04 10.51
CA LEU A 571 -2.33 -23.80 10.07
C LEU A 571 -1.48 -22.60 10.49
N ILE A 572 -1.17 -21.76 9.51
CA ILE A 572 -0.64 -20.40 9.66
C ILE A 572 -1.63 -19.52 8.89
N TYR A 573 -2.20 -18.49 9.54
CA TYR A 573 -3.06 -17.54 8.83
C TYR A 573 -2.20 -16.63 7.93
N PRO A 574 -2.74 -16.13 6.80
CA PRO A 574 -2.07 -15.14 5.96
C PRO A 574 -2.41 -13.69 6.38
N GLU A 575 -1.62 -12.73 5.88
CA GLU A 575 -1.71 -11.29 6.17
C GLU A 575 -3.02 -10.64 5.72
N ASP A 576 -3.32 -9.47 6.30
CA ASP A 576 -4.39 -8.57 5.85
C ASP A 576 -3.98 -7.86 4.55
N ILE A 577 -4.33 -8.46 3.41
CA ILE A 577 -4.30 -7.76 2.13
C ILE A 577 -5.50 -6.81 2.12
N GLU A 578 -5.30 -5.52 1.78
CA GLU A 578 -6.37 -4.54 1.52
C GLU A 578 -7.27 -4.90 0.30
N GLN A 579 -7.89 -6.07 0.32
CA GLN A 579 -8.98 -6.41 -0.57
C GLN A 579 -10.14 -5.47 -0.23
N ASN A 580 -10.56 -4.67 -1.20
CA ASN A 580 -11.74 -3.82 -1.06
C ASN A 580 -12.95 -4.73 -0.85
N PHE A 581 -13.32 -4.99 0.42
CA PHE A 581 -14.46 -5.79 0.80
C PHE A 581 -15.72 -5.17 0.18
N VAL A 582 -16.16 -5.72 -0.95
CA VAL A 582 -17.42 -5.38 -1.60
C VAL A 582 -18.52 -5.96 -0.73
N VAL A 583 -18.85 -5.24 0.36
CA VAL A 583 -19.87 -5.60 1.34
C VAL A 583 -21.07 -6.18 0.61
N PRO A 584 -21.32 -7.51 0.73
CA PRO A 584 -22.37 -8.15 -0.06
C PRO A 584 -23.70 -7.45 0.19
N PRO A 585 -24.51 -7.19 -0.86
CA PRO A 585 -25.70 -6.37 -0.74
C PRO A 585 -26.59 -6.88 0.38
N ASN A 586 -26.74 -6.02 1.40
CA ASN A 586 -27.47 -6.19 2.66
C ASN A 586 -28.52 -7.31 2.60
N PRO A 587 -28.38 -8.40 3.41
CA PRO A 587 -29.02 -9.69 3.20
C PRO A 587 -30.48 -9.60 2.77
N ASP A 588 -30.78 -10.22 1.62
CA ASP A 588 -32.02 -10.03 0.84
C ASP A 588 -33.26 -9.79 1.74
N PRO A 589 -33.90 -8.60 1.69
CA PRO A 589 -35.04 -8.27 2.54
C PRO A 589 -36.28 -9.14 2.26
N PHE A 590 -36.21 -10.08 1.30
CA PHE A 590 -37.24 -11.07 0.99
C PHE A 590 -36.93 -12.49 1.52
N ARG A 591 -36.07 -12.64 2.55
CA ARG A 591 -35.93 -13.92 3.27
C ARG A 591 -37.28 -14.43 3.79
N HIS A 592 -37.59 -15.71 3.52
CA HIS A 592 -38.89 -16.33 3.80
C HIS A 592 -38.85 -17.20 5.06
N TRP A 593 -37.75 -17.90 5.31
CA TRP A 593 -37.51 -18.68 6.53
C TRP A 593 -36.35 -18.15 7.38
N THR A 594 -36.62 -17.91 8.67
CA THR A 594 -35.58 -17.58 9.66
C THR A 594 -34.70 -18.80 9.94
N LYS A 595 -33.36 -18.68 9.90
CA LYS A 595 -32.44 -19.76 10.33
C LYS A 595 -32.84 -20.24 11.75
N PRO A 596 -33.04 -21.56 11.99
CA PRO A 596 -33.18 -22.11 13.34
C PRO A 596 -31.90 -21.93 14.18
N GLY A 597 -32.07 -21.93 15.51
CA GLY A 597 -30.98 -21.74 16.47
C GLY A 597 -30.08 -22.96 16.67
N ALA A 598 -28.86 -22.73 17.17
CA ALA A 598 -27.86 -23.78 17.33
C ALA A 598 -28.17 -24.72 18.51
N THR A 599 -28.34 -26.01 18.20
CA THR A 599 -28.62 -27.08 19.18
C THR A 599 -27.35 -27.82 19.67
N GLY A 600 -26.17 -27.44 19.18
CA GLY A 600 -24.89 -28.09 19.51
C GLY A 600 -24.68 -29.47 18.86
N SER A 601 -25.50 -29.82 17.86
CA SER A 601 -25.38 -31.03 17.04
C SER A 601 -25.93 -30.73 15.66
N ASN A 602 -25.14 -30.83 14.59
CA ASN A 602 -25.60 -30.51 13.23
C ASN A 602 -25.17 -31.54 12.17
N MET A 603 -25.69 -31.37 10.96
CA MET A 603 -25.29 -32.05 9.72
C MET A 603 -25.21 -31.01 8.61
N SER A 604 -24.23 -31.13 7.72
CA SER A 604 -24.13 -30.26 6.53
C SER A 604 -24.75 -30.96 5.33
N LEU A 605 -25.70 -30.31 4.66
CA LEU A 605 -26.29 -30.77 3.41
C LEU A 605 -25.89 -29.82 2.28
N LEU A 606 -25.15 -30.35 1.29
CA LEU A 606 -24.83 -29.65 0.05
C LEU A 606 -25.74 -30.16 -1.08
N ILE A 607 -26.49 -29.25 -1.68
CA ILE A 607 -27.35 -29.48 -2.83
C ILE A 607 -26.62 -28.97 -4.07
N VAL A 608 -26.51 -29.79 -5.11
CA VAL A 608 -25.75 -29.46 -6.33
C VAL A 608 -26.55 -29.66 -7.62
N ASN A 609 -26.08 -29.04 -8.71
CA ASN A 609 -26.59 -29.20 -10.08
C ASN A 609 -28.09 -28.86 -10.23
N ILE A 610 -28.50 -27.70 -9.71
CA ILE A 610 -29.91 -27.27 -9.76
C ILE A 610 -30.24 -26.75 -11.16
N ASN A 611 -30.87 -27.62 -11.95
CA ASN A 611 -31.09 -27.43 -13.38
C ASN A 611 -32.08 -26.28 -13.68
N ARG A 612 -31.56 -25.10 -14.09
CA ARG A 612 -32.33 -23.85 -14.23
C ARG A 612 -33.39 -23.83 -15.36
N ASP A 613 -33.44 -24.83 -16.24
CA ASP A 613 -34.43 -24.93 -17.32
C ASP A 613 -35.89 -25.06 -16.82
N ASP A 614 -36.11 -25.56 -15.59
CA ASP A 614 -37.44 -25.85 -15.03
C ASP A 614 -38.24 -24.60 -14.56
N ASN A 615 -37.81 -23.38 -14.92
CA ASN A 615 -38.49 -22.09 -14.65
C ASN A 615 -38.79 -21.74 -13.17
N ILE A 616 -38.30 -22.53 -12.21
CA ILE A 616 -38.45 -22.30 -10.78
C ILE A 616 -37.05 -22.07 -10.20
N VAL A 617 -36.60 -20.82 -10.22
CA VAL A 617 -35.45 -20.39 -9.41
C VAL A 617 -35.97 -20.18 -7.99
N GLY A 618 -35.58 -21.08 -7.08
CA GLY A 618 -35.76 -20.84 -5.65
C GLY A 618 -34.80 -19.76 -5.15
N ASN A 619 -35.23 -18.96 -4.17
CA ASN A 619 -34.30 -18.16 -3.37
C ASN A 619 -33.84 -18.96 -2.13
N GLU A 620 -34.72 -19.79 -1.58
CA GLU A 620 -34.47 -20.56 -0.35
C GLU A 620 -34.96 -22.01 -0.45
N VAL A 621 -34.28 -22.89 0.28
CA VAL A 621 -34.72 -24.26 0.60
C VAL A 621 -34.80 -24.41 2.12
N ALA A 622 -35.83 -25.08 2.60
CA ALA A 622 -36.02 -25.36 4.02
C ALA A 622 -36.32 -26.83 4.28
N ALA A 623 -35.78 -27.33 5.39
CA ALA A 623 -35.99 -28.68 5.90
C ALA A 623 -36.93 -28.66 7.11
N PHE A 624 -37.86 -29.61 7.18
CA PHE A 624 -38.87 -29.71 8.22
C PHE A 624 -38.95 -31.13 8.80
N ASP A 625 -39.36 -31.24 10.07
CA ASP A 625 -39.71 -32.53 10.68
C ASP A 625 -41.13 -33.03 10.28
N VAL A 626 -41.53 -34.18 10.81
CA VAL A 626 -42.88 -34.76 10.65
C VAL A 626 -44.04 -33.90 11.21
N ALA A 627 -43.75 -32.90 12.05
CA ALA A 627 -44.73 -32.00 12.65
C ALA A 627 -44.84 -30.66 11.90
N GLY A 628 -43.89 -30.35 11.02
CA GLY A 628 -43.77 -29.07 10.32
C GLY A 628 -42.88 -28.05 11.04
N THR A 629 -42.10 -28.47 12.03
CA THR A 629 -41.07 -27.67 12.71
C THR A 629 -39.89 -27.46 11.75
N LEU A 630 -39.35 -26.23 11.67
CA LEU A 630 -38.23 -25.89 10.81
C LEU A 630 -36.89 -26.38 11.41
N MET A 631 -36.15 -27.18 10.65
CA MET A 631 -34.93 -27.89 11.07
C MET A 631 -33.66 -27.38 10.37
N GLY A 632 -33.80 -26.65 9.26
CA GLY A 632 -32.70 -26.09 8.49
C GLY A 632 -33.18 -25.14 7.40
N VAL A 633 -32.32 -24.20 7.01
CA VAL A 633 -32.51 -23.29 5.85
C VAL A 633 -31.21 -23.21 5.07
N GLY A 634 -31.31 -23.32 3.74
CA GLY A 634 -30.24 -23.06 2.78
C GLY A 634 -30.65 -22.01 1.76
N TYR A 635 -29.66 -21.32 1.22
CA TYR A 635 -29.82 -20.29 0.19
C TYR A 635 -29.17 -20.77 -1.10
N PHE A 636 -29.74 -20.43 -2.25
CA PHE A 636 -29.19 -20.85 -3.54
C PHE A 636 -28.19 -19.82 -4.07
N ASP A 637 -26.96 -20.26 -4.30
CA ASP A 637 -25.95 -19.46 -5.00
C ASP A 637 -25.53 -20.19 -6.28
N GLY A 638 -25.63 -19.49 -7.42
CA GLY A 638 -25.44 -20.06 -8.76
C GLY A 638 -26.28 -21.31 -9.02
N GLU A 639 -25.66 -22.49 -8.88
CA GLU A 639 -26.23 -23.81 -9.16
C GLU A 639 -26.25 -24.74 -7.93
N ASN A 640 -25.80 -24.24 -6.77
CA ASN A 640 -25.59 -24.99 -5.52
C ASN A 640 -26.34 -24.38 -4.32
N SER A 641 -26.47 -25.11 -3.23
CA SER A 641 -26.92 -24.59 -1.92
C SER A 641 -26.38 -25.40 -0.75
N GLY A 642 -25.77 -24.71 0.22
CA GLY A 642 -25.43 -25.29 1.52
C GLY A 642 -26.52 -25.01 2.55
N MET A 643 -26.97 -26.06 3.24
CA MET A 643 -27.93 -25.98 4.35
C MET A 643 -27.39 -26.71 5.59
N VAL A 644 -27.64 -26.11 6.75
CA VAL A 644 -27.43 -26.75 8.06
C VAL A 644 -28.71 -27.46 8.47
N LEU A 645 -28.63 -28.73 8.84
CA LEU A 645 -29.70 -29.40 9.58
C LEU A 645 -29.29 -29.51 11.05
N TRP A 646 -30.15 -29.08 11.97
CA TRP A 646 -29.89 -29.21 13.41
C TRP A 646 -30.46 -30.53 13.95
N GLY A 647 -29.66 -31.20 14.77
CA GLY A 647 -30.03 -32.40 15.51
C GLY A 647 -30.57 -32.07 16.90
N ASP A 648 -31.25 -33.02 17.52
CA ASP A 648 -31.96 -32.80 18.79
C ASP A 648 -30.99 -32.62 19.99
N ASP A 649 -31.15 -31.52 20.76
CA ASP A 649 -30.35 -31.30 21.98
C ASP A 649 -30.95 -32.09 23.15
N THR A 650 -30.39 -33.26 23.41
CA THR A 650 -30.81 -34.14 24.52
C THR A 650 -30.71 -33.53 25.93
N THR A 651 -30.22 -32.30 26.09
CA THR A 651 -30.26 -31.55 27.36
C THR A 651 -31.54 -30.72 27.57
N THR A 652 -32.39 -30.54 26.55
CA THR A 652 -33.63 -29.75 26.66
C THR A 652 -34.87 -30.67 26.78
N PRO A 653 -35.99 -30.19 27.37
CA PRO A 653 -37.17 -31.03 27.65
C PRO A 653 -38.16 -31.14 26.46
N PHE A 654 -37.84 -30.54 25.32
CA PHE A 654 -38.66 -30.54 24.11
C PHE A 654 -37.79 -30.94 22.92
N LYS A 655 -38.37 -31.61 21.92
CA LYS A 655 -37.66 -31.90 20.68
C LYS A 655 -37.48 -30.59 19.90
N GLU A 656 -36.24 -30.23 19.64
CA GLU A 656 -35.83 -28.96 19.01
C GLU A 656 -35.00 -29.17 17.74
N GLY A 657 -34.53 -30.40 17.49
CA GLY A 657 -33.84 -30.78 16.25
C GLY A 657 -34.20 -32.19 15.77
N LEU A 658 -33.60 -32.62 14.65
CA LEU A 658 -33.81 -33.96 14.09
C LEU A 658 -33.17 -35.05 14.96
N SER A 659 -33.84 -36.20 15.06
CA SER A 659 -33.28 -37.39 15.70
C SER A 659 -32.35 -38.16 14.75
N GLU A 660 -31.42 -38.94 15.29
CA GLU A 660 -30.46 -39.73 14.50
C GLU A 660 -31.17 -40.72 13.55
N ASN A 661 -30.85 -40.65 12.25
CA ASN A 661 -31.51 -41.32 11.11
C ASN A 661 -32.94 -40.83 10.77
N GLU A 662 -33.40 -39.68 11.29
CA GLU A 662 -34.70 -39.12 10.91
C GLU A 662 -34.69 -38.53 9.48
N HIS A 663 -35.79 -38.69 8.75
CA HIS A 663 -35.95 -38.15 7.40
C HIS A 663 -36.63 -36.76 7.45
N PRO A 664 -35.94 -35.67 7.05
CA PRO A 664 -36.56 -34.36 6.86
C PRO A 664 -37.42 -34.28 5.59
N PHE A 665 -38.43 -33.42 5.60
CA PHE A 665 -39.21 -33.02 4.42
C PHE A 665 -38.70 -31.67 3.90
N PHE A 666 -38.55 -31.52 2.59
CA PHE A 666 -38.02 -30.29 1.99
C PHE A 666 -39.10 -29.47 1.28
N ARG A 667 -38.94 -28.14 1.35
CA ARG A 667 -39.69 -27.17 0.53
C ARG A 667 -38.72 -26.17 -0.08
N VAL A 668 -39.08 -25.68 -1.26
CA VAL A 668 -38.38 -24.60 -1.96
C VAL A 668 -39.32 -23.41 -2.10
N TRP A 669 -38.80 -22.21 -1.86
CA TRP A 669 -39.51 -20.94 -2.01
C TRP A 669 -39.03 -20.21 -3.27
N ASP A 670 -39.94 -19.96 -4.22
CA ASP A 670 -39.64 -19.35 -5.54
C ASP A 670 -39.90 -17.85 -5.62
N GLY A 671 -39.93 -17.17 -4.47
CA GLY A 671 -40.35 -15.77 -4.37
C GLY A 671 -41.86 -15.56 -4.43
N THR A 672 -42.66 -16.58 -4.75
CA THR A 672 -44.14 -16.46 -4.87
C THR A 672 -44.94 -17.56 -4.17
N LYS A 673 -44.41 -18.78 -4.07
CA LYS A 673 -45.04 -19.95 -3.43
C LYS A 673 -44.01 -20.90 -2.82
N GLU A 674 -44.43 -21.63 -1.80
CA GLU A 674 -43.73 -22.85 -1.37
C GLU A 674 -44.10 -24.01 -2.31
N SER A 675 -43.10 -24.75 -2.79
CA SER A 675 -43.29 -26.00 -3.52
C SER A 675 -42.58 -27.15 -2.78
N PRO A 676 -43.20 -28.33 -2.62
CA PRO A 676 -42.53 -29.48 -2.01
C PRO A 676 -41.44 -30.03 -2.93
N ALA A 677 -40.33 -30.49 -2.34
CA ALA A 677 -39.19 -31.06 -3.04
C ALA A 677 -38.73 -32.35 -2.35
N GLU A 678 -38.18 -33.30 -3.12
CA GLU A 678 -37.41 -34.42 -2.57
C GLU A 678 -35.92 -34.18 -2.82
N ILE A 679 -35.06 -34.51 -1.85
CA ILE A 679 -33.60 -34.45 -2.03
C ILE A 679 -33.08 -35.89 -2.07
N LYS A 680 -32.50 -36.26 -3.21
CA LYS A 680 -31.88 -37.57 -3.41
C LYS A 680 -30.37 -37.46 -3.21
N THR A 681 -29.81 -38.46 -2.55
CA THR A 681 -28.39 -38.53 -2.20
C THR A 681 -27.78 -39.81 -2.79
N ASN A 682 -26.46 -39.91 -2.81
CA ASN A 682 -25.76 -41.13 -3.22
C ASN A 682 -26.03 -42.35 -2.32
N LEU A 683 -26.71 -42.15 -1.17
CA LEU A 683 -27.10 -43.20 -0.22
C LEU A 683 -28.60 -43.51 -0.22
N GLY A 684 -29.40 -42.78 -1.00
CA GLY A 684 -30.87 -42.87 -1.01
C GLY A 684 -31.53 -41.56 -0.57
N ASP A 685 -32.67 -41.67 0.12
CA ASP A 685 -33.37 -40.50 0.71
C ASP A 685 -32.55 -39.89 1.85
N CYS A 686 -32.54 -38.56 1.95
CA CYS A 686 -31.79 -37.85 2.99
C CYS A 686 -32.22 -38.28 4.41
N GLN A 687 -31.24 -38.48 5.29
CA GLN A 687 -31.42 -38.79 6.72
C GLN A 687 -30.49 -37.88 7.54
N PHE A 688 -30.93 -37.44 8.71
CA PHE A 688 -30.06 -36.75 9.64
C PHE A 688 -29.03 -37.72 10.24
N LYS A 689 -27.77 -37.32 10.23
CA LYS A 689 -26.68 -37.95 10.99
C LYS A 689 -25.79 -36.86 11.55
N ARG A 690 -25.32 -37.00 12.79
CA ARG A 690 -24.39 -36.03 13.37
C ARG A 690 -23.08 -35.91 12.56
N ASP A 691 -22.67 -34.66 12.33
CA ASP A 691 -21.40 -34.21 11.73
C ASP A 691 -21.07 -34.67 10.30
N GLU A 692 -21.93 -35.45 9.64
CA GLU A 692 -21.74 -35.88 8.25
C GLU A 692 -21.96 -34.72 7.25
N LEU A 693 -21.17 -34.69 6.18
CA LEU A 693 -21.43 -33.90 4.97
C LEU A 693 -22.16 -34.79 3.96
N VAL A 694 -23.43 -34.48 3.71
CA VAL A 694 -24.27 -35.18 2.74
C VAL A 694 -24.34 -34.34 1.47
N VAL A 695 -24.13 -34.97 0.31
CA VAL A 695 -24.29 -34.34 -1.01
C VAL A 695 -25.48 -34.95 -1.74
N GLY A 696 -26.33 -34.10 -2.31
CA GLY A 696 -27.53 -34.51 -3.02
C GLY A 696 -27.98 -33.51 -4.09
N TYR A 697 -29.11 -33.82 -4.74
CA TYR A 697 -29.76 -32.97 -5.73
C TYR A 697 -31.28 -32.98 -5.52
N ILE A 698 -31.96 -31.95 -6.03
CA ILE A 698 -33.42 -31.84 -5.96
C ILE A 698 -34.04 -32.72 -7.06
N GLU A 699 -34.94 -33.62 -6.66
CA GLU A 699 -35.86 -34.31 -7.56
C GLU A 699 -37.26 -33.70 -7.39
N TRP A 700 -37.78 -33.06 -8.44
CA TRP A 700 -39.10 -32.46 -8.43
C TRP A 700 -40.21 -33.51 -8.64
N PRO A 701 -41.27 -33.53 -7.82
CA PRO A 701 -42.43 -34.39 -8.09
C PRO A 701 -43.10 -33.98 -9.42
N PRO A 702 -43.51 -34.96 -10.26
CA PRO A 702 -43.88 -34.69 -11.65
C PRO A 702 -45.12 -33.79 -11.78
N ILE A 703 -44.97 -32.72 -12.59
CA ILE A 703 -45.97 -31.65 -12.75
C ILE A 703 -47.34 -32.21 -13.17
N GLN A 704 -48.28 -32.23 -12.23
CA GLN A 704 -49.69 -32.51 -12.49
C GLN A 704 -50.36 -31.30 -13.16
N ILE A 705 -50.30 -31.23 -14.48
CA ILE A 705 -51.03 -30.21 -15.26
C ILE A 705 -52.54 -30.52 -15.21
N SER A 706 -53.19 -30.10 -14.12
CA SER A 706 -54.63 -30.16 -13.95
C SER A 706 -55.30 -28.97 -14.66
N SER A 707 -55.72 -29.16 -15.91
CA SER A 707 -56.68 -28.23 -16.54
C SER A 707 -57.95 -28.14 -15.70
N SER A 708 -58.52 -26.95 -15.54
CA SER A 708 -59.72 -26.75 -14.72
C SER A 708 -60.93 -27.54 -15.27
N PHE A 709 -60.97 -27.74 -16.59
CA PHE A 709 -61.91 -28.63 -17.28
C PHE A 709 -61.24 -29.93 -17.77
N LEU A 710 -61.89 -31.07 -17.56
CA LEU A 710 -61.44 -32.38 -18.08
C LEU A 710 -62.20 -32.83 -19.35
N LEU A 711 -63.46 -32.41 -19.51
CA LEU A 711 -64.33 -32.75 -20.63
C LEU A 711 -65.47 -31.72 -20.75
N VAL A 712 -65.93 -31.43 -21.98
CA VAL A 712 -67.16 -30.67 -22.27
C VAL A 712 -67.85 -31.27 -23.51
N GLU A 713 -69.05 -31.83 -23.32
CA GLU A 713 -69.88 -32.42 -24.37
C GLU A 713 -71.28 -31.84 -24.39
N SER A 714 -71.95 -31.88 -25.55
CA SER A 714 -73.37 -31.53 -25.66
C SER A 714 -74.17 -32.53 -26.48
N PHE A 715 -75.33 -32.94 -25.96
CA PHE A 715 -76.16 -33.99 -26.53
C PHE A 715 -77.68 -33.76 -26.34
N PRO A 716 -78.51 -34.00 -27.36
CA PRO A 716 -78.13 -34.26 -28.76
C PRO A 716 -77.56 -32.98 -29.41
N ASN A 717 -76.66 -33.13 -30.39
CA ASN A 717 -76.10 -32.01 -31.14
C ASN A 717 -75.92 -32.47 -32.60
N PRO A 718 -76.80 -32.07 -33.56
CA PRO A 718 -77.85 -31.05 -33.42
C PRO A 718 -78.98 -31.37 -32.43
N TYR A 719 -79.59 -30.33 -31.86
CA TYR A 719 -80.79 -30.44 -31.01
C TYR A 719 -82.04 -29.83 -31.69
N ASN A 720 -83.21 -30.42 -31.42
CA ASN A 720 -84.50 -29.90 -31.90
C ASN A 720 -85.20 -29.02 -30.84
N SER A 721 -85.24 -29.47 -29.59
CA SER A 721 -85.96 -28.79 -28.50
C SER A 721 -85.17 -28.66 -27.21
N ASN A 722 -84.42 -29.69 -26.81
CA ASN A 722 -83.71 -29.73 -25.54
C ASN A 722 -82.24 -30.09 -25.82
N LEU A 723 -81.33 -29.41 -25.14
CA LEU A 723 -79.89 -29.60 -25.23
C LEU A 723 -79.34 -29.88 -23.84
N ASN A 724 -78.70 -31.03 -23.62
CA ASN A 724 -77.89 -31.25 -22.42
C ASN A 724 -76.45 -30.82 -22.70
N LEU A 725 -75.84 -30.14 -21.75
CA LEU A 725 -74.41 -29.82 -21.70
C LEU A 725 -73.82 -30.51 -20.47
N SER A 726 -72.85 -31.39 -20.67
CA SER A 726 -72.18 -32.11 -19.59
C SER A 726 -70.70 -31.77 -19.58
N PHE A 727 -70.15 -31.51 -18.40
CA PHE A 727 -68.76 -31.08 -18.24
C PHE A 727 -68.15 -31.60 -16.94
N ILE A 728 -66.83 -31.76 -16.91
CA ILE A 728 -66.10 -32.20 -15.72
C ILE A 728 -65.19 -31.07 -15.26
N LEU A 729 -65.30 -30.69 -14.00
CA LEU A 729 -64.38 -29.79 -13.31
C LEU A 729 -63.44 -30.59 -12.40
N ASN A 730 -62.17 -30.21 -12.32
CA ASN A 730 -61.24 -30.83 -11.36
C ASN A 730 -61.44 -30.27 -9.93
N GLU A 731 -61.82 -29.00 -9.80
CA GLU A 731 -62.07 -28.32 -8.52
C GLU A 731 -63.45 -27.62 -8.48
N THR A 732 -63.90 -27.20 -7.29
CA THR A 732 -65.16 -26.45 -7.13
C THR A 732 -64.94 -25.00 -7.55
N SER A 733 -65.48 -24.59 -8.70
CA SER A 733 -65.15 -23.30 -9.32
C SER A 733 -66.39 -22.54 -9.83
N TRP A 734 -66.24 -21.23 -10.04
CA TRP A 734 -67.29 -20.38 -10.58
C TRP A 734 -67.32 -20.51 -12.11
N VAL A 735 -68.44 -20.94 -12.68
CA VAL A 735 -68.56 -21.13 -14.15
C VAL A 735 -69.61 -20.21 -14.74
N THR A 736 -69.17 -19.37 -15.67
CA THR A 736 -70.03 -18.61 -16.58
C THR A 736 -70.21 -19.39 -17.89
N ILE A 737 -71.45 -19.57 -18.34
CA ILE A 737 -71.80 -20.27 -19.58
C ILE A 737 -72.64 -19.34 -20.44
N GLU A 738 -72.16 -19.00 -21.63
CA GLU A 738 -72.73 -17.98 -22.51
C GLU A 738 -72.97 -18.50 -23.92
N LEU A 739 -74.12 -18.16 -24.50
CA LEU A 739 -74.49 -18.48 -25.88
C LEU A 739 -74.14 -17.30 -26.79
N SER A 740 -73.47 -17.58 -27.91
CA SER A 740 -73.09 -16.61 -28.94
C SER A 740 -73.44 -17.09 -30.35
N ASP A 741 -73.59 -16.16 -31.29
CA ASP A 741 -73.84 -16.46 -32.71
C ASP A 741 -72.54 -16.72 -33.51
N ILE A 742 -72.67 -16.96 -34.81
CA ILE A 742 -71.52 -17.22 -35.72
C ILE A 742 -70.59 -16.02 -35.94
N ALA A 743 -70.99 -14.81 -35.51
CA ALA A 743 -70.15 -13.61 -35.52
C ALA A 743 -69.53 -13.32 -34.13
N GLY A 744 -69.68 -14.25 -33.18
CA GLY A 744 -69.20 -14.09 -31.80
C GLY A 744 -70.07 -13.13 -30.97
N ARG A 745 -71.22 -12.68 -31.47
CA ARG A 745 -72.11 -11.79 -30.73
C ARG A 745 -72.84 -12.58 -29.65
N HIS A 746 -72.78 -12.06 -28.42
CA HIS A 746 -73.55 -12.57 -27.28
C HIS A 746 -75.06 -12.58 -27.57
N ILE A 747 -75.69 -13.73 -27.34
CA ILE A 747 -77.14 -13.94 -27.43
C ILE A 747 -77.73 -13.92 -26.00
N SER A 748 -77.14 -14.69 -25.08
CA SER A 748 -77.56 -14.75 -23.68
C SER A 748 -76.55 -15.48 -22.78
N THR A 749 -76.42 -15.04 -21.53
CA THR A 749 -75.78 -15.82 -20.46
C THR A 749 -76.76 -16.89 -19.99
N LEU A 750 -76.37 -18.17 -20.07
CA LEU A 750 -77.22 -19.31 -19.72
C LEU A 750 -77.09 -19.72 -18.25
N ARG A 751 -75.88 -19.66 -17.69
CA ARG A 751 -75.58 -19.87 -16.26
C ARG A 751 -74.39 -18.99 -15.86
N ASN A 752 -74.33 -18.60 -14.58
CA ASN A 752 -73.24 -17.83 -14.01
C ASN A 752 -73.24 -18.07 -12.49
N GLN A 753 -72.56 -19.13 -12.03
CA GLN A 753 -72.64 -19.62 -10.64
C GLN A 753 -71.50 -20.59 -10.32
N TYR A 754 -71.30 -20.89 -9.02
CA TYR A 754 -70.48 -22.04 -8.59
C TYR A 754 -71.05 -23.39 -9.06
N PHE A 755 -70.12 -24.30 -9.38
CA PHE A 755 -70.36 -25.72 -9.59
C PHE A 755 -69.32 -26.54 -8.80
N PRO A 756 -69.70 -27.68 -8.18
CA PRO A 756 -68.76 -28.56 -7.48
C PRO A 756 -67.78 -29.25 -8.44
N SER A 757 -66.66 -29.72 -7.89
CA SER A 757 -65.76 -30.63 -8.60
C SER A 757 -66.47 -31.92 -9.04
N GLY A 758 -65.97 -32.52 -10.12
CA GLY A 758 -66.53 -33.72 -10.74
C GLY A 758 -67.47 -33.40 -11.92
N THR A 759 -68.29 -34.38 -12.27
CA THR A 759 -69.19 -34.32 -13.44
C THR A 759 -70.45 -33.50 -13.15
N ASN A 760 -70.63 -32.42 -13.89
CA ASN A 760 -71.79 -31.54 -13.86
C ASN A 760 -72.58 -31.69 -15.17
N SER A 761 -73.91 -31.49 -15.10
CA SER A 761 -74.77 -31.57 -16.29
C SER A 761 -75.95 -30.60 -16.21
N LEU A 762 -76.27 -29.96 -17.33
CA LEU A 762 -77.28 -28.92 -17.47
C LEU A 762 -78.20 -29.20 -18.67
N SER A 763 -79.50 -29.38 -18.44
CA SER A 763 -80.52 -29.35 -19.51
C SER A 763 -80.95 -27.92 -19.79
N PHE A 764 -81.03 -27.58 -21.07
CA PHE A 764 -81.59 -26.33 -21.56
C PHE A 764 -82.75 -26.60 -22.53
N ASP A 765 -83.93 -26.10 -22.18
CA ASP A 765 -85.16 -26.31 -22.93
C ASP A 765 -85.46 -25.12 -23.84
N ARG A 766 -85.77 -25.39 -25.11
CA ARG A 766 -86.15 -24.45 -26.16
C ARG A 766 -85.15 -23.32 -26.43
N LEU A 767 -83.86 -23.58 -26.25
CA LEU A 767 -82.78 -22.65 -26.61
C LEU A 767 -82.96 -22.17 -28.06
N GLN A 768 -83.03 -20.86 -28.29
CA GLN A 768 -83.26 -20.29 -29.63
C GLN A 768 -81.96 -19.72 -30.18
N ILE A 769 -81.48 -20.28 -31.30
CA ILE A 769 -80.33 -19.76 -32.04
C ILE A 769 -80.85 -19.23 -33.40
N PRO A 770 -80.89 -17.89 -33.64
CA PRO A 770 -81.50 -17.33 -34.84
C PRO A 770 -80.91 -17.87 -36.15
N SER A 771 -79.61 -18.12 -36.17
CA SER A 771 -78.81 -18.69 -37.27
C SER A 771 -78.93 -20.22 -37.44
N GLY A 772 -79.46 -20.95 -36.46
CA GLY A 772 -79.37 -22.41 -36.40
C GLY A 772 -77.99 -22.97 -36.00
N LEU A 773 -76.97 -22.13 -35.85
CA LEU A 773 -75.62 -22.48 -35.41
C LEU A 773 -75.09 -21.40 -34.46
N GLY A 774 -74.55 -21.82 -33.32
CA GLY A 774 -73.94 -20.92 -32.33
C GLY A 774 -72.86 -21.63 -31.51
N PHE A 775 -72.29 -20.89 -30.57
CA PHE A 775 -71.22 -21.36 -29.69
C PHE A 775 -71.55 -21.11 -28.22
N LEU A 776 -71.31 -22.12 -27.39
CA LEU A 776 -71.33 -22.02 -25.94
C LEU A 776 -69.90 -21.71 -25.46
N LYS A 777 -69.66 -20.50 -24.97
CA LYS A 777 -68.43 -20.20 -24.22
C LYS A 777 -68.64 -20.56 -22.75
N MET A 778 -67.74 -21.33 -22.18
CA MET A 778 -67.66 -21.63 -20.76
C MET A 778 -66.40 -20.99 -20.20
N SER A 779 -66.45 -20.35 -19.04
CA SER A 779 -65.28 -19.70 -18.42
C SER A 779 -65.27 -19.90 -16.90
N THR A 780 -64.10 -20.22 -16.36
CA THR A 780 -63.73 -20.08 -14.94
C THR A 780 -62.95 -18.77 -14.76
N PRO A 781 -62.50 -18.40 -13.54
CA PRO A 781 -61.53 -17.33 -13.35
C PRO A 781 -60.15 -17.63 -14.01
N SER A 782 -59.82 -18.92 -14.20
CA SER A 782 -58.54 -19.42 -14.73
C SER A 782 -58.54 -19.65 -16.26
N GLU A 783 -59.62 -20.21 -16.81
CA GLU A 783 -59.66 -20.78 -18.16
C GLU A 783 -60.94 -20.38 -18.91
N SER A 784 -60.94 -20.51 -20.24
CA SER A 784 -62.20 -20.54 -20.99
C SER A 784 -62.18 -21.49 -22.18
N TYR A 785 -63.29 -22.21 -22.36
CA TYR A 785 -63.52 -23.22 -23.39
C TYR A 785 -64.69 -22.80 -24.29
N VAL A 786 -64.68 -23.22 -25.56
CA VAL A 786 -65.75 -22.89 -26.52
C VAL A 786 -66.25 -24.15 -27.22
N HIS A 787 -67.52 -24.47 -27.02
CA HIS A 787 -68.19 -25.64 -27.62
C HIS A 787 -69.18 -25.23 -28.71
N LYS A 788 -69.22 -25.96 -29.83
CA LYS A 788 -70.09 -25.67 -30.98
C LYS A 788 -71.45 -26.37 -30.83
N VAL A 789 -72.56 -25.63 -31.00
CA VAL A 789 -73.92 -26.18 -30.88
C VAL A 789 -74.79 -25.86 -32.10
N ILE A 790 -75.50 -26.87 -32.60
CA ILE A 790 -76.33 -26.78 -33.81
C ILE A 790 -77.80 -26.98 -33.43
N MET A 791 -78.67 -26.05 -33.85
CA MET A 791 -80.12 -26.16 -33.69
C MET A 791 -80.76 -26.60 -34.99
N GLN A 792 -81.47 -27.73 -34.96
CA GLN A 792 -82.26 -28.24 -36.07
C GLN A 792 -83.71 -27.79 -35.91
N ARG A 793 -84.27 -27.18 -36.96
CA ARG A 793 -85.63 -26.61 -37.00
C ARG A 793 -86.66 -27.61 -37.52
#